data_AF-A0A535G825-F1
#
_entry.id   AF-A0A535G825-F1
#
_cell.length_a   1.000
_cell.length_b   1.000
_cell.length_c   1.000
_cell.angle_alpha   90.00
_cell.angle_beta   90.00
_cell.angle_gamma   90.00
#
_symmetry.space_group_name_H-M   'P 1'
#
loop_
_entity.id
_entity.type
_entity.pdbx_description
1 polymer ?
#
loop_
_entity_poly.entity_id
_entity_poly.type
_entity_poly.pdbx_seq_one_letter_code
_entity_poly.pdbx_strand_id
1 'polypeptide(L)'
;MTILRPATRLQPQDLRPLSSALSTVVAEVDWRPEIVKLSRFHDEAEVQLVNRVHARVAGLLGRTVEALSPEAMRSLVAEHFSTALDDEHVSVNRTDRLRLQDAVFAEIIGFGPIQDLLHDDGISEIMVNGARQVWIEREGKLYLTDITFADSDHVVRVIQRIIAPLGRRCDEASPMVDARLPDGSRVNAIIPPLSLVGPILTVRKFRRVPLSPDELIRHASISPEALQFLRACVRGRLNIIVSGGSGAGKTTLLNALSSYISTRERIVTIEDAAELRLQQMHVITLETRPANVEGHGEVSIRDLLRNALRMRPDRIVIGECRGAEALDMLQAMNTGHDGSLTTIHSNGPRDSLARIETMVLMSGADLPLRAVREQVAAAIDLVVYVERMQDGTRKITQISEVRGYESDLITMQDLFVFQRDGFDGQHVLGAAAPFAGLGIAVAVVRLRRRATRARASLMASDPVLVAVLGASAVICFVMGLWLPAVDGERRIARRLRGFVQAPLAVVDAQIGLARSRPPRGTQSVAKRNLIVRYVERRIADADSAMMPAQLLTGSAALAVAAFILAMRAFGDPLPGVPAAAAGAALPLKWLGWRQGRKISRFTRQLPDAIGLLSSSVRSGHSLPQALEHVAHDAPEPTRSAFLLVGREIGLGAAQEDALARLEARFPSDDLQLVVASINVQHQIGGSLVKVLDSISETIRERIRIEGDIRALTAPQRMSAYVLSGLPVFVTVGLSLVGGGYMQPLFEPGPLRYALFGAIALVTLGFVVMRALTKIDV
;
A
#
# COMPACT_ATOMS: atom_id res chain seq x y z
N MET A 1 6.48 24.17 -24.80
CA MET A 1 5.82 25.49 -24.80
C MET A 1 4.89 25.55 -26.00
N THR A 2 3.62 25.21 -25.81
CA THR A 2 2.56 25.49 -26.80
C THR A 2 1.50 26.30 -26.08
N ILE A 3 1.30 27.51 -26.58
CA ILE A 3 0.60 28.62 -25.96
C ILE A 3 -0.91 28.33 -25.94
N LEU A 4 -1.50 28.41 -24.75
CA LEU A 4 -2.94 28.37 -24.51
C LEU A 4 -3.64 29.51 -25.28
N ARG A 5 -4.65 29.16 -26.08
CA ARG A 5 -5.60 30.14 -26.64
C ARG A 5 -6.53 30.64 -25.52
N PRO A 6 -6.90 31.94 -25.49
CA PRO A 6 -7.82 32.46 -24.49
C PRO A 6 -9.25 31.97 -24.78
N ALA A 7 -9.96 31.61 -23.70
CA ALA A 7 -11.37 31.27 -23.75
C ALA A 7 -12.19 32.47 -24.26
N THR A 8 -12.99 32.25 -25.30
CA THR A 8 -13.98 33.18 -25.82
C THR A 8 -14.99 33.51 -24.70
N ARG A 9 -15.07 34.79 -24.32
CA ARG A 9 -16.13 35.26 -23.42
C ARG A 9 -17.48 35.10 -24.11
N LEU A 10 -18.36 34.29 -23.53
CA LEU A 10 -19.77 34.18 -23.91
C LEU A 10 -20.42 35.57 -23.82
N GLN A 11 -21.19 35.96 -24.83
CA GLN A 11 -21.87 37.25 -24.83
C GLN A 11 -23.21 37.16 -24.09
N PRO A 12 -23.75 38.28 -23.54
CA PRO A 12 -25.01 38.30 -22.80
C PRO A 12 -26.23 37.73 -23.56
N GLN A 13 -26.14 37.65 -24.87
CA GLN A 13 -27.17 37.15 -25.78
C GLN A 13 -27.22 35.61 -25.79
N ASP A 14 -26.07 34.97 -25.60
CA ASP A 14 -25.89 33.50 -25.53
C ASP A 14 -26.37 32.93 -24.19
N LEU A 15 -26.54 33.79 -23.17
CA LEU A 15 -27.01 33.42 -21.84
C LEU A 15 -28.55 33.39 -21.71
N ARG A 16 -29.29 33.97 -22.65
CA ARG A 16 -30.78 34.00 -22.61
C ARG A 16 -31.44 32.62 -22.77
N PRO A 17 -30.99 31.73 -23.69
CA PRO A 17 -31.53 30.37 -23.74
C PRO A 17 -31.10 29.52 -22.54
N LEU A 18 -29.96 29.84 -21.92
CA LEU A 18 -29.52 29.23 -20.64
C LEU A 18 -30.34 29.74 -19.46
N SER A 19 -30.70 31.03 -19.42
CA SER A 19 -31.56 31.58 -18.36
C SER A 19 -33.00 31.10 -18.49
N SER A 20 -33.51 30.92 -19.71
CA SER A 20 -34.82 30.31 -19.91
C SER A 20 -34.80 28.83 -19.53
N ALA A 21 -33.80 28.05 -19.97
CA ALA A 21 -33.64 26.65 -19.58
C ALA A 21 -33.43 26.48 -18.06
N LEU A 22 -32.67 27.37 -17.42
CA LEU A 22 -32.52 27.40 -15.96
C LEU A 22 -33.83 27.80 -15.28
N SER A 23 -34.61 28.73 -15.83
CA SER A 23 -35.93 29.08 -15.27
C SER A 23 -36.97 27.97 -15.42
N THR A 24 -36.85 27.11 -16.44
CA THR A 24 -37.72 25.93 -16.60
C THR A 24 -37.29 24.75 -15.72
N VAL A 25 -36.00 24.64 -15.38
CA VAL A 25 -35.47 23.62 -14.45
C VAL A 25 -35.65 24.03 -12.99
N VAL A 26 -35.66 25.34 -12.70
CA VAL A 26 -35.99 25.95 -11.41
C VAL A 26 -37.49 26.31 -11.35
N ALA A 27 -38.35 25.43 -11.88
CA ALA A 27 -39.72 25.38 -11.39
C ALA A 27 -39.62 24.91 -9.94
N GLU A 28 -39.75 25.86 -9.02
CA GLU A 28 -39.67 25.72 -7.57
C GLU A 28 -40.31 24.40 -7.10
N VAL A 29 -39.47 23.42 -6.79
CA VAL A 29 -39.76 22.59 -5.62
C VAL A 29 -39.63 23.58 -4.46
N ASP A 30 -40.76 24.16 -4.03
CA ASP A 30 -40.87 24.91 -2.79
C ASP A 30 -40.50 23.92 -1.67
N TRP A 31 -39.19 23.74 -1.44
CA TRP A 31 -38.66 22.86 -0.43
C TRP A 31 -38.94 23.55 0.90
N ARG A 32 -40.15 23.33 1.40
CA ARG A 32 -40.47 23.62 2.78
C ARG A 32 -40.06 22.39 3.57
N PRO A 33 -39.10 22.50 4.51
CA PRO A 33 -38.80 21.38 5.37
C PRO A 33 -40.08 20.99 6.11
N GLU A 34 -40.36 19.70 6.16
CA GLU A 34 -41.48 19.20 6.93
C GLU A 34 -41.21 19.52 8.41
N ILE A 35 -42.09 20.34 8.99
CA ILE A 35 -42.00 20.74 10.39
C ILE A 35 -42.69 19.67 11.22
N VAL A 36 -41.92 18.96 12.05
CA VAL A 36 -42.45 17.95 12.96
C VAL A 36 -42.61 18.58 14.34
N LYS A 37 -43.84 18.54 14.87
CA LYS A 37 -44.10 18.93 16.25
C LYS A 37 -43.60 17.85 17.20
N LEU A 38 -42.49 18.11 17.87
CA LEU A 38 -41.85 17.24 18.85
C LEU A 38 -41.71 17.91 20.21
N SER A 39 -42.00 19.22 20.30
CA SER A 39 -41.98 19.91 21.58
C SER A 39 -42.98 19.25 22.52
N ARG A 40 -42.50 18.97 23.72
CA ARG A 40 -43.33 18.52 24.84
C ARG A 40 -44.33 19.59 25.28
N PHE A 41 -44.32 20.79 24.70
CA PHE A 41 -45.14 21.93 25.09
C PHE A 41 -46.34 22.10 24.16
N HIS A 42 -47.51 22.33 24.73
CA HIS A 42 -48.73 22.52 23.92
C HIS A 42 -48.81 23.92 23.31
N ASP A 43 -48.25 24.92 24.01
CA ASP A 43 -48.25 26.31 23.61
C ASP A 43 -46.98 27.06 24.06
N GLU A 44 -46.85 28.30 23.60
CA GLU A 44 -45.74 29.19 23.92
C GLU A 44 -45.75 29.63 25.40
N ALA A 45 -46.91 29.57 26.08
CA ALA A 45 -47.06 29.95 27.47
C ALA A 45 -46.36 28.94 28.40
N GLU A 46 -46.46 27.64 28.11
CA GLU A 46 -45.73 26.60 28.82
C GLU A 46 -44.21 26.74 28.67
N VAL A 47 -43.73 27.07 27.47
CA VAL A 47 -42.29 27.33 27.22
C VAL A 47 -41.81 28.50 28.07
N GLN A 48 -42.57 29.60 28.08
CA GLN A 48 -42.22 30.77 28.88
C GLN A 48 -42.28 30.48 30.39
N LEU A 49 -43.24 29.67 30.84
CA LEU A 49 -43.34 29.23 32.24
C LEU A 49 -42.10 28.43 32.65
N VAL A 50 -41.69 27.43 31.84
CA VAL A 50 -40.47 26.66 32.11
C VAL A 50 -39.23 27.55 32.16
N ASN A 51 -39.08 28.49 31.22
CA ASN A 51 -37.95 29.42 31.20
C ASN A 51 -37.92 30.34 32.43
N ARG A 52 -39.08 30.84 32.88
CA ARG A 52 -39.19 31.68 34.09
C ARG A 52 -38.89 30.89 35.36
N VAL A 53 -39.47 29.70 35.50
CA VAL A 53 -39.22 28.82 36.64
C VAL A 53 -37.75 28.38 36.67
N HIS A 54 -37.16 28.04 35.51
CA HIS A 54 -35.73 27.77 35.38
C HIS A 54 -34.89 28.96 35.86
N ALA A 55 -35.16 30.19 35.40
CA ALA A 55 -34.40 31.37 35.80
C ALA A 55 -34.47 31.62 37.31
N ARG A 56 -35.64 31.40 37.92
CA ARG A 56 -35.85 31.51 39.37
C ARG A 56 -35.09 30.43 40.15
N VAL A 57 -35.19 29.17 39.72
CA VAL A 57 -34.51 28.05 40.37
C VAL A 57 -32.99 28.17 40.19
N ALA A 58 -32.50 28.54 39.01
CA ALA A 58 -31.07 28.80 38.77
C ALA A 58 -30.52 29.94 39.63
N GLY A 59 -31.29 31.01 39.83
CA GLY A 59 -30.92 32.12 40.72
C GLY A 59 -30.84 31.72 42.20
N LEU A 60 -31.65 30.76 42.63
CA LEU A 60 -31.65 30.24 44.01
C LEU A 60 -30.57 29.19 44.26
N LEU A 61 -30.22 28.39 43.26
CA LEU A 61 -29.25 27.30 43.38
C LEU A 61 -27.78 27.77 43.44
N GLY A 62 -27.47 28.98 42.97
CA GLY A 62 -26.12 29.55 43.03
C GLY A 62 -25.04 28.60 42.48
N ARG A 63 -23.88 28.52 43.15
CA ARG A 63 -22.79 27.57 42.82
C ARG A 63 -22.98 26.16 43.40
N THR A 64 -24.11 25.87 44.03
CA THR A 64 -24.33 24.65 44.85
C THR A 64 -24.74 23.43 44.00
N VAL A 65 -24.89 23.60 42.69
CA VAL A 65 -25.35 22.57 41.74
C VAL A 65 -24.38 21.39 41.63
N GLU A 66 -23.08 21.62 41.82
CA GLU A 66 -22.04 20.59 41.59
C GLU A 66 -21.90 19.57 42.74
N ALA A 67 -22.54 19.80 43.90
CA ALA A 67 -22.37 18.96 45.10
C ALA A 67 -23.58 18.08 45.46
N LEU A 68 -24.70 18.21 44.75
CA LEU A 68 -25.95 17.50 45.06
C LEU A 68 -26.09 16.23 44.22
N SER A 69 -26.63 15.16 44.83
CA SER A 69 -26.99 13.95 44.09
C SER A 69 -28.17 14.23 43.13
N PRO A 70 -28.30 13.49 42.01
CA PRO A 70 -29.40 13.66 41.06
C PRO A 70 -30.79 13.57 41.71
N GLU A 71 -30.98 12.63 42.66
CA GLU A 71 -32.21 12.50 43.44
C GLU A 71 -32.48 13.73 44.32
N ALA A 72 -31.47 14.25 45.03
CA ALA A 72 -31.63 15.43 45.87
C ALA A 72 -32.00 16.67 45.04
N MET A 73 -31.41 16.81 43.85
CA MET A 73 -31.74 17.90 42.94
C MET A 73 -33.14 17.75 42.34
N ARG A 74 -33.59 16.53 42.01
CA ARG A 74 -34.98 16.29 41.58
C ARG A 74 -35.98 16.72 42.65
N SER A 75 -35.74 16.36 43.91
CA SER A 75 -36.59 16.77 45.03
C SER A 75 -36.62 18.30 45.20
N LEU A 76 -35.45 18.95 45.12
CA LEU A 76 -35.33 20.41 45.25
C LEU A 76 -36.02 21.16 44.11
N VAL A 77 -35.86 20.68 42.87
CA VAL A 77 -36.58 21.20 41.70
C VAL A 77 -38.08 21.01 41.87
N ALA A 78 -38.54 19.83 42.33
CA ALA A 78 -39.97 19.57 42.53
C ALA A 78 -40.60 20.47 43.61
N GLU A 79 -39.89 20.72 44.71
CA GLU A 79 -40.32 21.61 45.79
C GLU A 79 -40.45 23.06 45.29
N HIS A 80 -39.39 23.61 44.69
CA HIS A 80 -39.40 24.99 44.21
C HIS A 80 -40.30 25.20 42.99
N PHE A 81 -40.46 24.19 42.14
CA PHE A 81 -41.44 24.22 41.06
C PHE A 81 -42.86 24.30 41.61
N SER A 82 -43.17 23.64 42.73
CA SER A 82 -44.47 23.80 43.41
C SER A 82 -44.69 25.23 43.85
N THR A 83 -43.72 25.79 44.59
CA THR A 83 -43.82 27.16 45.11
C THR A 83 -43.97 28.17 43.98
N ALA A 84 -43.26 27.99 42.86
CA ALA A 84 -43.35 28.88 41.71
C ALA A 84 -44.73 28.82 41.02
N LEU A 85 -45.35 27.65 40.92
CA LEU A 85 -46.71 27.53 40.38
C LEU A 85 -47.75 28.18 41.30
N ASP A 86 -47.60 28.02 42.61
CA ASP A 86 -48.52 28.57 43.61
C ASP A 86 -48.45 30.11 43.64
N ASP A 87 -47.24 30.68 43.56
CA ASP A 87 -47.00 32.13 43.48
C ASP A 87 -47.55 32.77 42.19
N GLU A 88 -47.51 32.04 41.06
CA GLU A 88 -47.98 32.53 39.76
C GLU A 88 -49.47 32.24 39.50
N HIS A 89 -50.17 31.61 40.46
CA HIS A 89 -51.59 31.21 40.34
C HIS A 89 -51.89 30.35 39.09
N VAL A 90 -50.93 29.55 38.63
CA VAL A 90 -51.10 28.69 37.45
C VAL A 90 -51.58 27.31 37.88
N SER A 91 -52.83 26.96 37.55
CA SER A 91 -53.37 25.61 37.78
C SER A 91 -53.01 24.66 36.64
N VAL A 92 -52.17 23.68 36.93
CA VAL A 92 -51.73 22.66 35.97
C VAL A 92 -52.20 21.27 36.43
N ASN A 93 -52.71 20.44 35.52
CA ASN A 93 -53.09 19.06 35.85
C ASN A 93 -51.84 18.24 36.25
N ARG A 94 -52.02 17.16 37.03
CA ARG A 94 -50.94 16.32 37.55
C ARG A 94 -49.99 15.80 36.46
N THR A 95 -50.52 15.41 35.30
CA THR A 95 -49.72 14.91 34.17
C THR A 95 -48.84 16.01 33.58
N ASP A 96 -49.41 17.18 33.31
CA ASP A 96 -48.67 18.33 32.78
C ASP A 96 -47.67 18.87 33.80
N ARG A 97 -48.00 18.83 35.08
CA ARG A 97 -47.09 19.22 36.16
C ARG A 97 -45.84 18.37 36.18
N LEU A 98 -45.96 17.05 36.07
CA LEU A 98 -44.80 16.15 35.99
C LEU A 98 -43.98 16.41 34.73
N ARG A 99 -44.63 16.59 33.58
CA ARG A 99 -43.97 16.91 32.30
C ARG A 99 -43.19 18.23 32.35
N LEU A 100 -43.77 19.29 32.92
CA LEU A 100 -43.10 20.59 33.07
C LEU A 100 -41.97 20.54 34.10
N GLN A 101 -42.12 19.75 35.18
CA GLN A 101 -41.04 19.49 36.14
C GLN A 101 -39.85 18.80 35.48
N ASP A 102 -40.09 17.76 34.67
CA ASP A 102 -39.05 17.07 33.91
C ASP A 102 -38.37 18.01 32.90
N ALA A 103 -39.13 18.91 32.28
CA ALA A 103 -38.59 19.93 31.38
C ALA A 103 -37.67 20.93 32.11
N VAL A 104 -38.09 21.44 33.27
CA VAL A 104 -37.24 22.32 34.12
C VAL A 104 -36.00 21.57 34.60
N PHE A 105 -36.13 20.31 34.98
CA PHE A 105 -34.99 19.49 35.37
C PHE A 105 -33.98 19.30 34.23
N ALA A 106 -34.47 19.02 33.02
CA ALA A 106 -33.64 18.94 31.81
C ALA A 106 -32.95 20.27 31.49
N GLU A 107 -33.61 21.39 31.76
CA GLU A 107 -33.06 22.74 31.57
C GLU A 107 -31.92 23.06 32.55
N ILE A 108 -32.04 22.63 33.81
CA ILE A 108 -31.06 22.90 34.88
C ILE A 108 -29.84 21.95 34.80
N ILE A 109 -30.08 20.65 34.68
CA ILE A 109 -29.02 19.63 34.79
C ILE A 109 -28.79 18.89 33.47
N GLY A 110 -29.84 18.72 32.68
CA GLY A 110 -29.80 17.93 31.45
C GLY A 110 -29.26 18.71 30.25
N PHE A 111 -29.67 18.24 29.07
CA PHE A 111 -29.31 18.81 27.76
C PHE A 111 -30.36 19.81 27.25
N GLY A 112 -31.16 20.40 28.15
CA GLY A 112 -32.16 21.40 27.81
C GLY A 112 -33.23 20.89 26.83
N PRO A 113 -33.60 21.70 25.81
CA PRO A 113 -34.68 21.37 24.89
C PRO A 113 -34.45 20.10 24.05
N ILE A 114 -33.19 19.71 23.82
CA ILE A 114 -32.84 18.54 23.00
C ILE A 114 -32.79 17.21 23.79
N GLN A 115 -33.03 17.24 25.10
CA GLN A 115 -32.95 16.06 25.97
C GLN A 115 -33.82 14.89 25.48
N ASP A 116 -35.03 15.17 25.03
CA ASP A 116 -35.96 14.11 24.58
C ASP A 116 -35.54 13.53 23.23
N LEU A 117 -35.02 14.38 22.34
CA LEU A 117 -34.47 13.96 21.04
C LEU A 117 -33.27 13.01 21.23
N LEU A 118 -32.44 13.28 22.24
CA LEU A 118 -31.32 12.41 22.61
C LEU A 118 -31.77 11.04 23.12
N HIS A 119 -32.94 10.94 23.74
CA HIS A 119 -33.49 9.66 24.22
C HIS A 119 -34.28 8.89 23.15
N ASP A 120 -34.74 9.55 22.07
CA ASP A 120 -35.55 8.92 21.02
C ASP A 120 -34.69 8.07 20.06
N ASP A 121 -34.71 6.74 20.23
CA ASP A 121 -33.93 5.80 19.39
C ASP A 121 -34.29 5.83 17.88
N GLY A 122 -35.42 6.45 17.50
CA GLY A 122 -35.81 6.68 16.11
C GLY A 122 -35.06 7.83 15.43
N ILE A 123 -34.34 8.66 16.19
CA ILE A 123 -33.54 9.79 15.69
C ILE A 123 -32.08 9.35 15.55
N SER A 124 -31.49 9.53 14.37
CA SER A 124 -30.08 9.23 14.09
C SER A 124 -29.15 10.42 14.28
N GLU A 125 -29.64 11.64 14.05
CA GLU A 125 -28.83 12.86 14.12
C GLU A 125 -29.66 14.04 14.60
N ILE A 126 -29.04 14.95 15.36
CA ILE A 126 -29.63 16.19 15.85
C ILE A 126 -28.68 17.32 15.46
N MET A 127 -29.16 18.35 14.78
CA MET A 127 -28.36 19.49 14.36
C MET A 127 -29.02 20.79 14.84
N VAL A 128 -28.36 21.48 15.76
CA VAL A 128 -28.74 22.80 16.26
C VAL A 128 -27.95 23.83 15.47
N ASN A 129 -28.64 24.59 14.61
CA ASN A 129 -28.06 25.63 13.77
C ASN A 129 -28.40 27.01 14.38
N GLY A 130 -27.87 27.27 15.56
CA GLY A 130 -28.25 28.43 16.38
C GLY A 130 -29.54 28.19 17.19
N ALA A 131 -29.94 29.19 17.98
CA ALA A 131 -30.98 29.04 18.99
C ALA A 131 -32.38 28.75 18.42
N ARG A 132 -32.64 29.10 17.16
CA ARG A 132 -33.99 29.05 16.56
C ARG A 132 -34.21 27.89 15.59
N GLN A 133 -33.18 27.13 15.25
CA GLN A 133 -33.29 26.06 14.25
C GLN A 133 -32.68 24.77 14.77
N VAL A 134 -33.55 23.80 15.08
CA VAL A 134 -33.16 22.44 15.47
C VAL A 134 -33.70 21.46 14.44
N TRP A 135 -32.79 20.76 13.78
CA TRP A 135 -33.07 19.73 12.79
C TRP A 135 -32.81 18.34 13.37
N ILE A 136 -33.51 17.35 12.86
CA ILE A 136 -33.27 15.94 13.16
C ILE A 136 -33.20 15.11 11.90
N GLU A 137 -32.43 14.03 11.92
CA GLU A 137 -32.55 12.94 10.95
C GLU A 137 -33.38 11.81 11.59
N ARG A 138 -34.49 11.44 10.94
CA ARG A 138 -35.29 10.24 11.25
C ARG A 138 -35.47 9.44 9.97
N GLU A 139 -35.17 8.15 10.03
CA GLU A 139 -35.28 7.22 8.89
C GLU A 139 -34.57 7.70 7.61
N GLY A 140 -33.46 8.43 7.73
CA GLY A 140 -32.71 8.95 6.58
C GLY A 140 -33.37 10.15 5.90
N LYS A 141 -34.31 10.83 6.54
CA LYS A 141 -34.89 12.12 6.10
C LYS A 141 -34.64 13.20 7.15
N LEU A 142 -34.41 14.43 6.68
CA LEU A 142 -34.19 15.59 7.53
C LEU A 142 -35.51 16.31 7.80
N TYR A 143 -35.78 16.60 9.08
CA TYR A 143 -36.97 17.31 9.53
C TYR A 143 -36.57 18.52 10.36
N LEU A 144 -37.26 19.64 10.15
CA LEU A 144 -37.16 20.78 11.05
C LEU A 144 -38.10 20.53 12.23
N THR A 145 -37.62 20.78 13.45
CA THR A 145 -38.45 20.62 14.66
C THR A 145 -39.02 21.97 15.10
N ASP A 146 -40.06 21.93 15.93
CA ASP A 146 -40.59 23.09 16.65
C ASP A 146 -39.81 23.40 17.95
N ILE A 147 -38.78 22.61 18.25
CA ILE A 147 -37.92 22.80 19.43
C ILE A 147 -36.97 23.96 19.18
N THR A 148 -36.90 24.88 20.13
CA THR A 148 -36.00 26.03 20.10
C THR A 148 -35.31 26.23 21.45
N PHE A 149 -34.15 26.88 21.41
CA PHE A 149 -33.49 27.40 22.60
C PHE A 149 -33.93 28.84 22.84
N ALA A 150 -33.78 29.29 24.08
CA ALA A 150 -34.10 30.65 24.50
C ALA A 150 -33.29 31.71 23.70
N ASP A 151 -31.96 31.52 23.65
CA ASP A 151 -31.00 32.40 23.01
C ASP A 151 -29.69 31.64 22.68
N SER A 152 -28.74 32.31 22.04
CA SER A 152 -27.43 31.75 21.71
C SER A 152 -26.65 31.34 22.96
N ASP A 153 -26.71 32.12 24.04
CA ASP A 153 -25.99 31.81 25.27
C ASP A 153 -26.50 30.51 25.90
N HIS A 154 -27.79 30.21 25.75
CA HIS A 154 -28.37 28.95 26.18
C HIS A 154 -27.76 27.77 25.42
N VAL A 155 -27.62 27.85 24.10
CA VAL A 155 -26.96 26.80 23.31
C VAL A 155 -25.51 26.62 23.79
N VAL A 156 -24.77 27.71 24.04
CA VAL A 156 -23.40 27.64 24.58
C VAL A 156 -23.37 26.94 25.94
N ARG A 157 -24.29 27.27 26.86
CA ARG A 157 -24.39 26.59 28.17
C ARG A 157 -24.66 25.08 28.03
N VAL A 158 -25.48 24.69 27.06
CA VAL A 158 -25.75 23.25 26.78
C VAL A 158 -24.53 22.58 26.17
N ILE A 159 -23.84 23.22 25.22
CA ILE A 159 -22.55 22.72 24.67
C ILE A 159 -21.55 22.50 25.81
N GLN A 160 -21.38 23.48 26.70
CA GLN A 160 -20.46 23.39 27.84
C GLN A 160 -20.81 22.23 28.78
N ARG A 161 -22.10 22.02 29.07
CA ARG A 161 -22.57 20.87 29.88
C ARG A 161 -22.28 19.53 29.23
N ILE A 162 -22.39 19.43 27.91
CA ILE A 162 -22.09 18.19 27.17
C ILE A 162 -20.59 17.86 27.22
N ILE A 163 -19.73 18.86 27.07
CA ILE A 163 -18.28 18.63 26.89
C ILE A 163 -17.47 18.65 28.19
N ALA A 164 -17.92 19.35 29.23
CA ALA A 164 -17.18 19.48 30.49
C ALA A 164 -16.89 18.13 31.17
N PRO A 165 -17.84 17.17 31.26
CA PRO A 165 -17.57 15.84 31.82
C PRO A 165 -16.55 15.03 31.01
N LEU A 166 -16.33 15.39 29.74
CA LEU A 166 -15.38 14.73 28.83
C LEU A 166 -13.95 15.30 28.95
N GLY A 167 -13.74 16.29 29.83
CA GLY A 167 -12.45 16.98 29.96
C GLY A 167 -12.07 17.81 28.72
N ARG A 168 -13.06 18.20 27.90
CA ARG A 168 -12.88 19.04 26.71
C ARG A 168 -13.39 20.46 26.97
N ARG A 169 -12.94 21.41 26.15
CA ARG A 169 -13.33 22.83 26.25
C ARG A 169 -13.84 23.33 24.90
N CYS A 170 -14.84 24.20 24.95
CA CYS A 170 -15.35 24.98 23.83
C CYS A 170 -15.69 26.37 24.36
N ASP A 171 -14.79 27.31 24.11
CA ASP A 171 -14.82 28.69 24.60
C ASP A 171 -14.12 29.61 23.60
N GLU A 172 -14.02 30.91 23.87
CA GLU A 172 -13.44 31.88 22.93
C GLU A 172 -11.99 31.55 22.53
N ALA A 173 -11.23 30.88 23.40
CA ALA A 173 -9.85 30.47 23.09
C ALA A 173 -9.80 29.19 22.25
N SER A 174 -10.78 28.30 22.38
CA SER A 174 -10.94 27.09 21.58
C SER A 174 -12.39 26.96 21.07
N PRO A 175 -12.78 27.74 20.04
CA PRO A 175 -14.19 27.93 19.64
C PRO A 175 -14.81 26.75 18.86
N MET A 176 -14.13 25.62 18.78
CA MET A 176 -14.63 24.39 18.17
C MET A 176 -14.20 23.18 19.00
N VAL A 177 -15.00 22.12 18.95
CA VAL A 177 -14.70 20.86 19.64
C VAL A 177 -15.35 19.68 18.95
N ASP A 178 -14.59 18.58 18.86
CA ASP A 178 -15.09 17.25 18.55
C ASP A 178 -14.95 16.36 19.79
N ALA A 179 -16.01 15.65 20.14
CA ALA A 179 -16.06 14.84 21.34
C ALA A 179 -16.92 13.59 21.16
N ARG A 180 -16.70 12.62 22.05
CA ARG A 180 -17.45 11.36 22.10
C ARG A 180 -18.11 11.23 23.45
N LEU A 181 -19.42 11.02 23.45
CA LEU A 181 -20.23 10.85 24.65
C LEU A 181 -20.07 9.43 25.22
N PRO A 182 -20.38 9.21 26.51
CA PRO A 182 -20.26 7.89 27.15
C PRO A 182 -21.14 6.80 26.53
N ASP A 183 -22.25 7.19 25.90
CA ASP A 183 -23.14 6.29 25.14
C ASP A 183 -22.58 5.90 23.76
N GLY A 184 -21.45 6.51 23.36
CA GLY A 184 -20.78 6.32 22.08
C GLY A 184 -21.14 7.35 21.01
N SER A 185 -22.12 8.22 21.27
CA SER A 185 -22.57 9.26 20.33
C SER A 185 -21.45 10.27 20.07
N ARG A 186 -21.41 10.83 18.86
CA ARG A 186 -20.40 11.83 18.47
C ARG A 186 -21.01 13.22 18.54
N VAL A 187 -20.25 14.17 19.07
CA VAL A 187 -20.65 15.56 19.21
C VAL A 187 -19.62 16.45 18.54
N ASN A 188 -20.08 17.31 17.65
CA ASN A 188 -19.32 18.43 17.12
C ASN A 188 -20.00 19.72 17.57
N ALA A 189 -19.22 20.69 18.05
CA ALA A 189 -19.75 22.01 18.38
C ALA A 189 -18.81 23.12 17.91
N ILE A 190 -19.39 24.22 17.44
CA ILE A 190 -18.68 25.41 16.95
C ILE A 190 -19.40 26.64 17.48
N ILE A 191 -18.68 27.57 18.10
CA ILE A 191 -19.24 28.81 18.66
C ILE A 191 -18.70 30.05 17.93
N PRO A 192 -19.33 31.23 18.10
CA PRO A 192 -18.78 32.49 17.60
C PRO A 192 -17.35 32.74 18.15
N PRO A 193 -16.47 33.42 17.38
CA PRO A 193 -16.74 34.08 16.10
C PRO A 193 -16.69 33.18 14.85
N LEU A 194 -16.41 31.88 14.99
CA LEU A 194 -16.28 30.99 13.83
C LEU A 194 -17.62 30.72 13.13
N SER A 195 -18.69 30.60 13.90
CA SER A 195 -20.04 30.48 13.37
C SER A 195 -20.75 31.83 13.39
N LEU A 196 -21.11 32.34 12.21
CA LEU A 196 -21.81 33.62 12.05
C LEU A 196 -23.32 33.52 12.33
N VAL A 197 -23.87 32.30 12.35
CA VAL A 197 -25.29 32.03 12.60
C VAL A 197 -25.59 31.77 14.09
N GLY A 198 -24.61 32.02 14.96
CA GLY A 198 -24.64 31.65 16.37
C GLY A 198 -24.02 30.26 16.62
N PRO A 199 -24.05 29.77 17.86
CA PRO A 199 -23.46 28.48 18.22
C PRO A 199 -24.16 27.31 17.52
N ILE A 200 -23.35 26.38 16.99
CA ILE A 200 -23.77 25.18 16.29
C ILE A 200 -23.42 23.96 17.14
N LEU A 201 -24.34 22.99 17.21
CA LEU A 201 -24.15 21.71 17.85
C LEU A 201 -24.72 20.60 16.96
N THR A 202 -23.88 19.64 16.58
CA THR A 202 -24.30 18.45 15.83
C THR A 202 -24.04 17.21 16.69
N VAL A 203 -25.08 16.45 16.96
CA VAL A 203 -25.01 15.17 17.68
C VAL A 203 -25.39 14.04 16.74
N ARG A 204 -24.42 13.20 16.41
CA ARG A 204 -24.65 11.95 15.68
C ARG A 204 -24.81 10.82 16.69
N LYS A 205 -26.04 10.34 16.83
CA LYS A 205 -26.39 9.36 17.86
C LYS A 205 -25.79 8.00 17.54
N PHE A 206 -25.21 7.37 18.56
CA PHE A 206 -24.76 6.00 18.46
C PHE A 206 -25.96 5.05 18.60
N ARG A 207 -26.22 4.26 17.56
CA ARG A 207 -27.32 3.28 17.59
C ARG A 207 -26.97 2.16 18.57
N ARG A 208 -27.80 1.98 19.60
CA ARG A 208 -27.59 0.94 20.64
C ARG A 208 -27.69 -0.47 20.08
N VAL A 209 -28.60 -0.69 19.13
CA VAL A 209 -28.83 -2.00 18.50
C VAL A 209 -28.39 -1.94 17.03
N PRO A 210 -27.36 -2.72 16.62
CA PRO A 210 -26.97 -2.86 15.22
C PRO A 210 -28.10 -3.44 14.36
N LEU A 211 -28.20 -3.00 13.11
CA LEU A 211 -29.11 -3.61 12.14
C LEU A 211 -28.71 -5.06 11.89
N SER A 212 -29.67 -5.97 12.10
CA SER A 212 -29.52 -7.38 11.80
C SER A 212 -29.60 -7.65 10.30
N PRO A 213 -29.00 -8.75 9.80
CA PRO A 213 -29.13 -9.11 8.39
C PRO A 213 -30.59 -9.32 7.94
N ASP A 214 -31.47 -9.82 8.82
CA ASP A 214 -32.89 -10.00 8.50
C ASP A 214 -33.62 -8.66 8.35
N GLU A 215 -33.21 -7.63 9.10
CA GLU A 215 -33.73 -6.26 8.93
C GLU A 215 -33.34 -5.67 7.58
N LEU A 216 -32.13 -5.96 7.07
CA LEU A 216 -31.73 -5.50 5.74
C LEU A 216 -32.65 -6.05 4.64
N ILE A 217 -33.14 -7.29 4.78
CA ILE A 217 -34.15 -7.87 3.88
C ILE A 217 -35.51 -7.18 4.10
N ARG A 218 -35.93 -6.97 5.35
CA ARG A 218 -37.22 -6.30 5.66
C ARG A 218 -37.29 -4.88 5.11
N HIS A 219 -36.19 -4.14 5.15
CA HIS A 219 -36.08 -2.80 4.56
C HIS A 219 -35.86 -2.81 3.03
N ALA A 220 -35.88 -4.00 2.42
CA ALA A 220 -35.54 -4.23 1.02
C ALA A 220 -34.19 -3.58 0.62
N SER A 221 -33.24 -3.48 1.56
CA SER A 221 -31.89 -2.95 1.32
C SER A 221 -31.03 -3.93 0.52
N ILE A 222 -31.34 -5.21 0.63
CA ILE A 222 -30.66 -6.32 -0.05
C ILE A 222 -31.69 -7.43 -0.35
N SER A 223 -31.50 -8.16 -1.46
CA SER A 223 -32.28 -9.36 -1.74
C SER A 223 -31.81 -10.55 -0.88
N PRO A 224 -32.69 -11.53 -0.58
CA PRO A 224 -32.31 -12.75 0.14
C PRO A 224 -31.14 -13.50 -0.53
N GLU A 225 -31.13 -13.56 -1.86
CA GLU A 225 -30.10 -14.22 -2.66
C GLU A 225 -28.74 -13.52 -2.53
N ALA A 226 -28.72 -12.19 -2.64
CA ALA A 226 -27.50 -11.40 -2.45
C ALA A 226 -26.98 -11.53 -1.01
N LEU A 227 -27.87 -11.55 -0.02
CA LEU A 227 -27.46 -11.74 1.38
C LEU A 227 -26.88 -13.13 1.62
N GLN A 228 -27.49 -14.18 1.05
CA GLN A 228 -26.97 -15.54 1.13
C GLN A 228 -25.58 -15.64 0.48
N PHE A 229 -25.38 -14.97 -0.66
CA PHE A 229 -24.09 -14.88 -1.32
C PHE A 229 -23.04 -14.20 -0.43
N LEU A 230 -23.34 -13.01 0.11
CA LEU A 230 -22.42 -12.29 1.00
C LEU A 230 -22.11 -13.08 2.27
N ARG A 231 -23.11 -13.77 2.85
CA ARG A 231 -22.92 -14.69 3.97
C ARG A 231 -21.91 -15.79 3.66
N ALA A 232 -22.01 -16.40 2.47
CA ALA A 232 -21.05 -17.42 2.03
C ALA A 232 -19.65 -16.81 1.85
N CYS A 233 -19.55 -15.59 1.32
CA CYS A 233 -18.28 -14.89 1.14
C CYS A 233 -17.58 -14.55 2.46
N VAL A 234 -18.31 -14.02 3.45
CA VAL A 234 -17.78 -13.72 4.78
C VAL A 234 -17.27 -14.99 5.48
N ARG A 235 -18.05 -16.07 5.43
CA ARG A 235 -17.68 -17.38 6.00
C ARG A 235 -16.51 -18.03 5.26
N GLY A 236 -16.42 -17.81 3.94
CA GLY A 236 -15.31 -18.24 3.09
C GLY A 236 -14.05 -17.39 3.21
N ARG A 237 -14.04 -16.37 4.09
CA ARG A 237 -12.92 -15.44 4.31
C ARG A 237 -12.50 -14.71 3.03
N LEU A 238 -13.47 -14.21 2.27
CA LEU A 238 -13.19 -13.26 1.20
C LEU A 238 -12.96 -11.86 1.78
N ASN A 239 -12.01 -11.13 1.22
CA ASN A 239 -11.75 -9.73 1.55
C ASN A 239 -12.79 -8.83 0.87
N ILE A 240 -13.58 -8.10 1.65
CA ILE A 240 -14.74 -7.33 1.15
C ILE A 240 -14.55 -5.86 1.49
N ILE A 241 -14.69 -5.01 0.46
CA ILE A 241 -14.80 -3.56 0.60
C ILE A 241 -16.27 -3.17 0.54
N VAL A 242 -16.77 -2.48 1.56
CA VAL A 242 -18.09 -1.83 1.53
C VAL A 242 -17.90 -0.36 1.14
N SER A 243 -18.46 0.05 0.01
CA SER A 243 -18.29 1.40 -0.51
C SER A 243 -19.61 2.15 -0.70
N GLY A 244 -19.54 3.47 -0.82
CA GLY A 244 -20.69 4.37 -0.88
C GLY A 244 -20.38 5.80 -0.44
N GLY A 245 -21.28 6.73 -0.77
CA GLY A 245 -21.22 8.12 -0.34
C GLY A 245 -21.31 8.32 1.19
N SER A 246 -21.22 9.57 1.63
CA SER A 246 -21.48 9.90 3.04
C SER A 246 -22.93 9.58 3.42
N GLY A 247 -23.16 9.05 4.62
CA GLY A 247 -24.50 8.70 5.10
C GLY A 247 -25.18 7.50 4.40
N ALA A 248 -24.50 6.83 3.45
CA ALA A 248 -25.06 5.70 2.70
C ALA A 248 -25.28 4.42 3.54
N GLY A 249 -24.73 4.35 4.76
CA GLY A 249 -24.86 3.18 5.65
C GLY A 249 -23.78 2.11 5.48
N LYS A 250 -22.57 2.48 5.03
CA LYS A 250 -21.45 1.55 4.86
C LYS A 250 -21.10 0.79 6.14
N THR A 251 -20.86 1.53 7.23
CA THR A 251 -20.51 0.94 8.53
C THR A 251 -21.63 0.07 9.06
N THR A 252 -22.89 0.47 8.84
CA THR A 252 -24.07 -0.33 9.17
C THR A 252 -24.09 -1.67 8.44
N LEU A 253 -23.86 -1.67 7.12
CA LEU A 253 -23.79 -2.90 6.33
C LEU A 253 -22.59 -3.76 6.75
N LEU A 254 -21.42 -3.15 6.97
CA LEU A 254 -20.24 -3.87 7.45
C LEU A 254 -20.54 -4.56 8.78
N ASN A 255 -21.17 -3.86 9.73
CA ASN A 255 -21.52 -4.39 11.03
C ASN A 255 -22.51 -5.57 10.90
N ALA A 256 -23.52 -5.46 10.04
CA ALA A 256 -24.46 -6.55 9.75
C ALA A 256 -23.74 -7.78 9.15
N LEU A 257 -22.86 -7.58 8.16
CA LEU A 257 -22.07 -8.66 7.55
C LEU A 257 -21.09 -9.31 8.55
N SER A 258 -20.57 -8.54 9.49
CA SER A 258 -19.65 -9.03 10.52
C SER A 258 -20.28 -10.10 11.42
N SER A 259 -21.62 -10.13 11.56
CA SER A 259 -22.33 -11.18 12.29
C SER A 259 -22.14 -12.60 11.71
N TYR A 260 -21.74 -12.71 10.45
CA TYR A 260 -21.47 -13.99 9.80
C TYR A 260 -20.04 -14.52 10.01
N ILE A 261 -19.17 -13.73 10.65
CA ILE A 261 -17.82 -14.16 11.02
C ILE A 261 -17.93 -15.25 12.10
N SER A 262 -17.12 -16.30 11.99
CA SER A 262 -17.13 -17.41 12.94
C SER A 262 -16.77 -16.95 14.36
N THR A 263 -17.47 -17.46 15.37
CA THR A 263 -17.16 -17.21 16.80
C THR A 263 -15.82 -17.79 17.25
N ARG A 264 -15.16 -18.60 16.41
CA ARG A 264 -13.82 -19.16 16.65
C ARG A 264 -12.69 -18.24 16.18
N GLU A 265 -13.00 -17.19 15.41
CA GLU A 265 -12.01 -16.25 14.91
C GLU A 265 -11.69 -15.19 15.96
N ARG A 266 -10.40 -14.86 16.10
CA ARG A 266 -9.94 -13.68 16.82
C ARG A 266 -9.95 -12.47 15.88
N ILE A 267 -10.76 -11.47 16.21
CA ILE A 267 -11.03 -10.33 15.34
C ILE A 267 -10.45 -9.07 15.97
N VAL A 268 -9.72 -8.28 15.20
CA VAL A 268 -9.29 -6.94 15.62
C VAL A 268 -10.03 -5.90 14.79
N THR A 269 -10.77 -5.01 15.44
CA THR A 269 -11.40 -3.85 14.79
C THR A 269 -10.54 -2.61 15.02
N ILE A 270 -10.40 -1.75 14.00
CA ILE A 270 -9.63 -0.52 14.05
C ILE A 270 -10.45 0.60 13.45
N GLU A 271 -10.76 1.64 14.23
CA GLU A 271 -11.70 2.67 13.83
C GLU A 271 -11.23 4.05 14.31
N ASP A 272 -11.59 5.12 13.60
CA ASP A 272 -11.33 6.48 14.11
C ASP A 272 -12.12 6.75 15.40
N ALA A 273 -13.38 6.34 15.39
CA ALA A 273 -14.17 6.21 16.60
C ALA A 273 -14.98 4.93 16.50
N ALA A 274 -14.94 4.12 17.56
CA ALA A 274 -15.48 2.76 17.53
C ALA A 274 -17.00 2.75 17.30
N GLU A 275 -17.43 2.32 16.11
CA GLU A 275 -18.82 2.18 15.71
C GLU A 275 -19.26 0.72 15.58
N LEU A 276 -18.32 -0.18 15.32
CA LEU A 276 -18.60 -1.58 15.09
C LEU A 276 -18.92 -2.32 16.40
N ARG A 277 -19.89 -3.22 16.33
CA ARG A 277 -20.37 -4.03 17.46
C ARG A 277 -20.51 -5.48 17.02
N LEU A 278 -19.37 -6.15 17.03
CA LEU A 278 -19.27 -7.55 16.67
C LEU A 278 -19.84 -8.42 17.81
N GLN A 279 -20.61 -9.44 17.46
CA GLN A 279 -21.28 -10.33 18.42
C GLN A 279 -20.37 -11.47 18.89
N GLN A 280 -19.22 -11.66 18.27
CA GLN A 280 -18.25 -12.70 18.61
C GLN A 280 -17.57 -12.40 19.95
N MET A 281 -17.22 -13.45 20.71
CA MET A 281 -16.57 -13.26 22.02
C MET A 281 -15.13 -12.74 21.92
N HIS A 282 -14.40 -13.10 20.85
CA HIS A 282 -12.95 -12.88 20.75
C HIS A 282 -12.64 -11.66 19.87
N VAL A 283 -13.18 -10.51 20.26
CA VAL A 283 -13.05 -9.23 19.56
C VAL A 283 -12.18 -8.28 20.35
N ILE A 284 -11.22 -7.65 19.68
CA ILE A 284 -10.39 -6.57 20.23
C ILE A 284 -10.72 -5.32 19.44
N THR A 285 -11.24 -4.30 20.12
CA THR A 285 -11.58 -3.02 19.52
C THR A 285 -10.48 -2.00 19.80
N LEU A 286 -9.91 -1.46 18.73
CA LEU A 286 -8.90 -0.41 18.77
C LEU A 286 -9.47 0.86 18.17
N GLU A 287 -9.15 1.99 18.78
CA GLU A 287 -9.60 3.31 18.38
C GLU A 287 -8.40 4.23 18.24
N THR A 288 -8.43 5.10 17.23
CA THR A 288 -7.38 6.10 17.04
C THR A 288 -7.38 7.10 18.18
N ARG A 289 -6.26 7.81 18.32
CA ARG A 289 -6.16 8.93 19.24
C ARG A 289 -5.68 10.14 18.45
N PRO A 290 -6.47 11.22 18.36
CA PRO A 290 -5.98 12.45 17.74
C PRO A 290 -4.85 13.06 18.58
N ALA A 291 -4.03 13.90 17.96
CA ALA A 291 -3.03 14.67 18.68
C ALA A 291 -3.66 15.50 19.81
N ASN A 292 -2.91 15.73 20.89
CA ASN A 292 -3.28 16.70 21.91
C ASN A 292 -3.24 18.14 21.34
N VAL A 293 -3.67 19.13 22.13
CA VAL A 293 -3.68 20.55 21.73
C VAL A 293 -2.28 21.07 21.34
N GLU A 294 -1.23 20.41 21.84
CA GLU A 294 0.18 20.70 21.54
C GLU A 294 0.72 19.96 20.31
N GLY A 295 -0.12 19.19 19.60
CA GLY A 295 0.25 18.45 18.39
C GLY A 295 0.98 17.12 18.64
N HIS A 296 1.01 16.62 19.87
CA HIS A 296 1.70 15.40 20.27
C HIS A 296 0.78 14.23 20.58
N GLY A 297 1.32 13.02 20.47
CA GLY A 297 0.66 11.79 20.93
C GLY A 297 -0.44 11.26 20.02
N GLU A 298 -0.48 11.67 18.75
CA GLU A 298 -1.36 11.06 17.75
C GLU A 298 -1.07 9.54 17.61
N VAL A 299 -2.12 8.75 17.50
CA VAL A 299 -2.07 7.32 17.16
C VAL A 299 -3.04 7.09 16.01
N SER A 300 -2.51 6.88 14.82
CA SER A 300 -3.29 6.75 13.58
C SER A 300 -3.83 5.33 13.36
N ILE A 301 -4.77 5.16 12.42
CA ILE A 301 -5.22 3.83 11.96
C ILE A 301 -4.01 2.98 11.52
N ARG A 302 -3.05 3.61 10.82
CA ARG A 302 -1.84 2.94 10.32
C ARG A 302 -1.00 2.36 11.46
N ASP A 303 -0.84 3.10 12.56
CA ASP A 303 -0.08 2.65 13.73
C ASP A 303 -0.76 1.47 14.42
N LEU A 304 -2.08 1.58 14.61
CA LEU A 304 -2.89 0.50 15.18
C LEU A 304 -2.87 -0.74 14.31
N LEU A 305 -2.92 -0.60 12.98
CA LEU A 305 -2.90 -1.71 12.04
C LEU A 305 -1.57 -2.46 12.09
N ARG A 306 -0.44 -1.75 12.09
CA ARG A 306 0.89 -2.35 12.26
C ARG A 306 1.02 -3.08 13.60
N ASN A 307 0.45 -2.52 14.65
CA ASN A 307 0.44 -3.16 15.96
C ASN A 307 -0.48 -4.40 15.98
N ALA A 308 -1.65 -4.33 15.34
CA ALA A 308 -2.62 -5.42 15.25
C ALA A 308 -2.02 -6.66 14.59
N LEU A 309 -1.13 -6.52 13.60
CA LEU A 309 -0.42 -7.65 12.98
C LEU A 309 0.40 -8.47 13.98
N ARG A 310 0.75 -7.92 15.15
CA ARG A 310 1.46 -8.63 16.24
C ARG A 310 0.53 -9.28 17.25
N MET A 311 -0.78 -9.03 17.15
CA MET A 311 -1.80 -9.56 18.08
C MET A 311 -2.35 -10.92 17.67
N ARG A 312 -1.77 -11.53 16.62
CA ARG A 312 -2.22 -12.79 15.99
C ARG A 312 -3.73 -12.78 15.65
N PRO A 313 -4.24 -11.77 14.92
CA PRO A 313 -5.64 -11.78 14.49
C PRO A 313 -5.86 -12.87 13.43
N ASP A 314 -7.03 -13.50 13.46
CA ASP A 314 -7.52 -14.28 12.31
C ASP A 314 -8.09 -13.35 11.24
N ARG A 315 -8.67 -12.21 11.67
CA ARG A 315 -9.29 -11.22 10.79
C ARG A 315 -9.08 -9.80 11.32
N ILE A 316 -8.83 -8.88 10.40
CA ILE A 316 -8.74 -7.45 10.71
C ILE A 316 -9.91 -6.73 10.04
N VAL A 317 -10.60 -5.89 10.79
CA VAL A 317 -11.70 -5.07 10.30
C VAL A 317 -11.34 -3.61 10.50
N ILE A 318 -11.28 -2.86 9.41
CA ILE A 318 -10.99 -1.42 9.47
C ILE A 318 -12.33 -0.70 9.27
N GLY A 319 -12.70 0.15 10.22
CA GLY A 319 -13.99 0.86 10.18
C GLY A 319 -14.14 1.67 8.90
N GLU A 320 -13.11 2.44 8.55
CA GLU A 320 -13.04 3.21 7.31
C GLU A 320 -11.56 3.42 6.93
N CYS A 321 -11.23 3.17 5.67
CA CYS A 321 -9.90 3.43 5.11
C CYS A 321 -9.95 4.76 4.34
N ARG A 322 -9.10 5.71 4.74
CA ARG A 322 -9.08 7.11 4.28
C ARG A 322 -7.70 7.56 3.77
N GLY A 323 -6.62 6.83 4.04
CA GLY A 323 -5.27 7.32 3.77
C GLY A 323 -4.18 6.24 3.70
N ALA A 324 -2.99 6.60 4.19
CA ALA A 324 -1.75 5.84 4.04
C ALA A 324 -1.80 4.40 4.58
N GLU A 325 -2.72 4.10 5.50
CA GLU A 325 -3.00 2.77 6.02
C GLU A 325 -3.46 1.78 4.94
N ALA A 326 -3.93 2.26 3.78
CA ALA A 326 -4.37 1.41 2.68
C ALA A 326 -3.27 0.43 2.23
N LEU A 327 -1.99 0.85 2.24
CA LEU A 327 -0.88 -0.04 1.88
C LEU A 327 -0.72 -1.16 2.90
N ASP A 328 -0.68 -0.82 4.19
CA ASP A 328 -0.55 -1.80 5.28
C ASP A 328 -1.78 -2.74 5.33
N MET A 329 -2.98 -2.24 4.97
CA MET A 329 -4.21 -3.04 4.83
C MET A 329 -4.11 -4.05 3.69
N LEU A 330 -3.70 -3.61 2.49
CA LEU A 330 -3.50 -4.50 1.35
C LEU A 330 -2.43 -5.56 1.64
N GLN A 331 -1.38 -5.19 2.37
CA GLN A 331 -0.38 -6.15 2.84
C GLN A 331 -1.01 -7.18 3.77
N ALA A 332 -1.75 -6.75 4.80
CA ALA A 332 -2.42 -7.64 5.74
C ALA A 332 -3.34 -8.65 5.02
N MET A 333 -4.13 -8.16 4.07
CA MET A 333 -5.02 -8.97 3.21
C MET A 333 -4.28 -9.99 2.34
N ASN A 334 -3.07 -9.65 1.88
CA ASN A 334 -2.23 -10.55 1.07
C ASN A 334 -1.39 -11.52 1.93
N THR A 335 -1.09 -11.19 3.18
CA THR A 335 -0.13 -11.93 4.04
C THR A 335 -0.82 -12.67 5.20
N GLY A 336 -1.94 -13.33 4.92
CA GLY A 336 -2.53 -14.33 5.83
C GLY A 336 -3.64 -13.83 6.76
N HIS A 337 -4.11 -12.59 6.62
CA HIS A 337 -5.29 -12.07 7.32
C HIS A 337 -6.50 -12.05 6.38
N ASP A 338 -6.81 -13.21 5.80
CA ASP A 338 -7.93 -13.40 4.88
C ASP A 338 -9.26 -13.10 5.56
N GLY A 339 -10.24 -12.63 4.78
CA GLY A 339 -11.57 -12.30 5.28
C GLY A 339 -11.69 -10.90 5.87
N SER A 340 -10.67 -10.06 5.69
CA SER A 340 -10.67 -8.68 6.18
C SER A 340 -11.80 -7.86 5.55
N LEU A 341 -12.38 -6.96 6.33
CA LEU A 341 -13.50 -6.11 5.92
C LEU A 341 -13.10 -4.65 6.12
N THR A 342 -13.45 -3.77 5.20
CA THR A 342 -13.33 -2.32 5.43
C THR A 342 -14.42 -1.53 4.74
N THR A 343 -14.66 -0.30 5.19
CA THR A 343 -15.43 0.67 4.41
C THR A 343 -14.54 1.68 3.70
N ILE A 344 -15.01 2.20 2.56
CA ILE A 344 -14.35 3.26 1.78
C ILE A 344 -15.41 4.24 1.25
N HIS A 345 -15.10 5.52 1.19
CA HIS A 345 -15.93 6.48 0.47
C HIS A 345 -15.60 6.46 -1.01
N SER A 346 -16.59 6.19 -1.86
CA SER A 346 -16.45 6.27 -3.31
C SER A 346 -17.80 6.52 -3.98
N ASN A 347 -17.76 6.88 -5.27
CA ASN A 347 -18.94 7.07 -6.11
C ASN A 347 -19.28 5.84 -6.96
N GLY A 348 -18.70 4.68 -6.63
CA GLY A 348 -18.98 3.43 -7.33
C GLY A 348 -17.90 2.36 -7.14
N PRO A 349 -18.15 1.11 -7.57
CA PRO A 349 -17.20 0.01 -7.39
C PRO A 349 -15.81 0.27 -7.98
N ARG A 350 -15.74 0.77 -9.22
CA ARG A 350 -14.46 1.09 -9.89
C ARG A 350 -13.72 2.25 -9.23
N ASP A 351 -14.45 3.30 -8.83
CA ASP A 351 -13.89 4.44 -8.09
C ASP A 351 -13.29 4.00 -6.76
N SER A 352 -13.87 3.01 -6.10
CA SER A 352 -13.34 2.44 -4.84
C SER A 352 -11.90 1.94 -5.01
N LEU A 353 -11.62 1.20 -6.10
CA LEU A 353 -10.27 0.69 -6.37
C LEU A 353 -9.30 1.82 -6.73
N ALA A 354 -9.73 2.78 -7.55
CA ALA A 354 -8.91 3.95 -7.89
C ALA A 354 -8.56 4.81 -6.66
N ARG A 355 -9.48 4.93 -5.70
CA ARG A 355 -9.22 5.60 -4.43
C ARG A 355 -8.23 4.85 -3.56
N ILE A 356 -8.31 3.51 -3.52
CA ILE A 356 -7.30 2.70 -2.83
C ILE A 356 -5.92 2.89 -3.49
N GLU A 357 -5.84 2.89 -4.83
CA GLU A 357 -4.59 3.20 -5.55
C GLU A 357 -4.01 4.55 -5.09
N THR A 358 -4.85 5.59 -5.04
CA THR A 358 -4.45 6.93 -4.61
C THR A 358 -3.97 6.94 -3.15
N MET A 359 -4.71 6.30 -2.24
CA MET A 359 -4.35 6.19 -0.82
C MET A 359 -3.01 5.47 -0.61
N VAL A 360 -2.71 4.44 -1.41
CA VAL A 360 -1.42 3.75 -1.38
C VAL A 360 -0.30 4.68 -1.83
N LEU A 361 -0.49 5.47 -2.88
CA LEU A 361 0.51 6.45 -3.34
C LEU A 361 0.77 7.54 -2.28
N MET A 362 -0.22 7.88 -1.45
CA MET A 362 -0.07 8.82 -0.33
C MET A 362 0.73 8.23 0.85
N SER A 363 1.02 6.92 0.86
CA SER A 363 1.70 6.26 1.99
C SER A 363 3.19 6.61 2.13
N GLY A 364 3.76 7.31 1.13
CA GLY A 364 5.17 7.67 1.03
C GLY A 364 6.05 6.55 0.46
N ALA A 365 5.48 5.40 0.08
CA ALA A 365 6.20 4.33 -0.60
C ALA A 365 6.32 4.64 -2.10
N ASP A 366 7.55 4.69 -2.62
CA ASP A 366 7.83 4.88 -4.05
C ASP A 366 7.61 3.57 -4.82
N LEU A 367 6.33 3.18 -4.95
CA LEU A 367 5.91 1.98 -5.66
C LEU A 367 5.39 2.35 -7.06
N PRO A 368 5.87 1.68 -8.13
CA PRO A 368 5.28 1.84 -9.44
C PRO A 368 3.78 1.53 -9.41
N LEU A 369 2.96 2.32 -10.10
CA LEU A 369 1.50 2.18 -10.12
C LEU A 369 1.04 0.75 -10.48
N ARG A 370 1.76 0.11 -11.41
CA ARG A 370 1.53 -1.29 -11.76
C ARG A 370 1.61 -2.23 -10.55
N ALA A 371 2.61 -2.06 -9.68
CA ALA A 371 2.78 -2.90 -8.49
C ALA A 371 1.64 -2.66 -7.48
N VAL A 372 1.17 -1.42 -7.36
CA VAL A 372 0.00 -1.07 -6.53
C VAL A 372 -1.24 -1.78 -7.05
N ARG A 373 -1.52 -1.69 -8.36
CA ARG A 373 -2.67 -2.35 -8.99
C ARG A 373 -2.64 -3.86 -8.86
N GLU A 374 -1.47 -4.46 -9.04
CA GLU A 374 -1.27 -5.91 -8.81
C GLU A 374 -1.57 -6.29 -7.35
N GLN A 375 -1.17 -5.49 -6.36
CA GLN A 375 -1.50 -5.71 -4.95
C GLN A 375 -2.99 -5.56 -4.65
N VAL A 376 -3.64 -4.52 -5.20
CA VAL A 376 -5.09 -4.28 -5.05
C VAL A 376 -5.89 -5.46 -5.61
N ALA A 377 -5.56 -5.89 -6.83
CA ALA A 377 -6.26 -7.00 -7.50
C ALA A 377 -6.03 -8.36 -6.83
N ALA A 378 -4.89 -8.54 -6.14
CA ALA A 378 -4.59 -9.77 -5.39
C ALA A 378 -5.26 -9.80 -4.00
N ALA A 379 -5.38 -8.64 -3.35
CA ALA A 379 -5.89 -8.51 -2.00
C ALA A 379 -7.42 -8.54 -1.93
N ILE A 380 -8.09 -7.82 -2.82
CA ILE A 380 -9.54 -7.58 -2.72
C ILE A 380 -10.30 -8.61 -3.54
N ASP A 381 -11.31 -9.24 -2.93
CA ASP A 381 -12.14 -10.22 -3.63
C ASP A 381 -13.46 -9.59 -4.11
N LEU A 382 -14.10 -8.75 -3.27
CA LEU A 382 -15.41 -8.17 -3.52
C LEU A 382 -15.50 -6.69 -3.15
N VAL A 383 -16.26 -5.94 -3.96
CA VAL A 383 -16.70 -4.57 -3.65
C VAL A 383 -18.23 -4.57 -3.59
N VAL A 384 -18.79 -4.16 -2.45
CA VAL A 384 -20.22 -4.02 -2.21
C VAL A 384 -20.53 -2.53 -2.12
N TYR A 385 -21.28 -2.02 -3.08
CA TYR A 385 -21.58 -0.59 -3.20
C TYR A 385 -23.01 -0.29 -2.72
N VAL A 386 -23.13 0.72 -1.87
CA VAL A 386 -24.36 1.13 -1.18
C VAL A 386 -24.66 2.59 -1.49
N GLU A 387 -25.91 2.87 -1.78
CA GLU A 387 -26.41 4.23 -1.99
C GLU A 387 -27.59 4.55 -1.07
N ARG A 388 -27.69 5.83 -0.69
CA ARG A 388 -28.89 6.41 -0.09
C ARG A 388 -29.75 6.95 -1.22
N MET A 389 -30.91 6.36 -1.39
CA MET A 389 -31.92 6.75 -2.38
C MET A 389 -32.59 8.08 -1.97
N GLN A 390 -33.29 8.71 -2.91
CA GLN A 390 -33.97 10.00 -2.69
C GLN A 390 -35.05 9.96 -1.61
N ASP A 391 -35.62 8.78 -1.37
CA ASP A 391 -36.60 8.50 -0.33
C ASP A 391 -35.97 8.27 1.06
N GLY A 392 -34.65 8.39 1.19
CA GLY A 392 -33.91 8.12 2.43
C GLY A 392 -33.55 6.65 2.65
N THR A 393 -34.10 5.72 1.85
CA THR A 393 -33.77 4.29 1.98
C THR A 393 -32.34 4.02 1.54
N ARG A 394 -31.70 3.05 2.17
CA ARG A 394 -30.33 2.63 1.84
C ARG A 394 -30.39 1.31 1.10
N LYS A 395 -29.86 1.25 -0.12
CA LYS A 395 -29.93 0.08 -1.00
C LYS A 395 -28.53 -0.32 -1.45
N ILE A 396 -28.25 -1.62 -1.48
CA ILE A 396 -27.08 -2.15 -2.17
C ILE A 396 -27.36 -2.08 -3.66
N THR A 397 -26.60 -1.23 -4.36
CA THR A 397 -26.81 -1.00 -5.79
C THR A 397 -25.99 -1.95 -6.64
N GLN A 398 -24.80 -2.34 -6.19
CA GLN A 398 -23.91 -3.25 -6.91
C GLN A 398 -23.09 -4.14 -5.98
N ILE A 399 -22.88 -5.39 -6.38
CA ILE A 399 -21.89 -6.30 -5.79
C ILE A 399 -20.98 -6.76 -6.94
N SER A 400 -19.70 -6.39 -6.90
CA SER A 400 -18.73 -6.65 -7.97
C SER A 400 -17.58 -7.51 -7.47
N GLU A 401 -17.21 -8.55 -8.22
CA GLU A 401 -16.02 -9.38 -8.02
C GLU A 401 -14.80 -8.73 -8.66
N VAL A 402 -13.67 -8.71 -7.95
CA VAL A 402 -12.36 -8.34 -8.51
C VAL A 402 -11.69 -9.58 -9.08
N ARG A 403 -11.51 -9.60 -10.41
CA ARG A 403 -11.07 -10.78 -11.16
C ARG A 403 -9.56 -10.89 -11.22
N GLY A 404 -8.87 -9.78 -11.42
CA GLY A 404 -7.42 -9.75 -11.52
C GLY A 404 -6.92 -8.46 -12.16
N TYR A 405 -5.68 -8.50 -12.65
CA TYR A 405 -5.01 -7.37 -13.28
C TYR A 405 -4.54 -7.78 -14.68
N GLU A 406 -5.11 -7.14 -15.71
CA GLU A 406 -4.82 -7.41 -17.12
C GLU A 406 -4.75 -6.10 -17.89
N SER A 407 -3.82 -5.98 -18.85
CA SER A 407 -3.71 -4.80 -19.73
C SER A 407 -3.67 -3.47 -18.99
N ASP A 408 -2.92 -3.42 -17.87
CA ASP A 408 -2.76 -2.24 -17.01
C ASP A 408 -4.03 -1.81 -16.24
N LEU A 409 -5.08 -2.62 -16.26
CA LEU A 409 -6.36 -2.35 -15.60
C LEU A 409 -6.76 -3.48 -14.64
N ILE A 410 -7.39 -3.10 -13.53
CA ILE A 410 -8.04 -4.08 -12.64
C ILE A 410 -9.38 -4.49 -13.27
N THR A 411 -9.52 -5.78 -13.55
CA THR A 411 -10.73 -6.35 -14.13
C THR A 411 -11.74 -6.68 -13.04
N MET A 412 -13.00 -6.30 -13.26
CA MET A 412 -14.11 -6.56 -12.35
C MET A 412 -15.31 -7.12 -13.09
N GLN A 413 -16.14 -7.88 -12.39
CA GLN A 413 -17.39 -8.41 -12.90
C GLN A 413 -18.52 -8.15 -11.91
N ASP A 414 -19.61 -7.53 -12.38
CA ASP A 414 -20.80 -7.33 -11.56
C ASP A 414 -21.52 -8.67 -11.38
N LEU A 415 -21.79 -9.02 -10.12
CA LEU A 415 -22.50 -10.23 -9.74
C LEU A 415 -23.95 -9.94 -9.41
N PHE A 416 -24.21 -8.81 -8.76
CA PHE A 416 -25.55 -8.31 -8.48
C PHE A 416 -25.64 -6.83 -8.85
N VAL A 417 -26.75 -6.45 -9.48
CA VAL A 417 -27.05 -5.06 -9.85
C VAL A 417 -28.48 -4.76 -9.44
N PHE A 418 -28.69 -3.61 -8.81
CA PHE A 418 -30.00 -3.15 -8.38
C PHE A 418 -30.90 -2.89 -9.58
N GLN A 419 -32.05 -3.55 -9.57
CA GLN A 419 -33.13 -3.33 -10.52
C GLN A 419 -34.21 -2.54 -9.79
N ARG A 420 -34.60 -1.40 -10.36
CA ARG A 420 -35.67 -0.57 -9.81
C ARG A 420 -37.00 -1.10 -10.32
N ASP A 421 -37.81 -1.64 -9.43
CA ASP A 421 -39.11 -2.24 -9.75
C ASP A 421 -40.25 -1.20 -9.71
N GLY A 422 -40.02 -0.04 -9.06
CA GLY A 422 -41.00 1.04 -9.02
C GLY A 422 -40.79 2.01 -7.86
N PHE A 423 -41.86 2.74 -7.52
CA PHE A 423 -41.97 3.60 -6.35
C PHE A 423 -43.40 3.44 -5.80
N ASP A 424 -43.55 3.08 -4.53
CA ASP A 424 -44.87 2.81 -3.91
C ASP A 424 -45.58 4.05 -3.36
N GLY A 425 -45.02 5.24 -3.60
CA GLY A 425 -45.48 6.51 -3.05
C GLY A 425 -44.68 6.97 -1.84
N GLN A 426 -44.00 6.07 -1.12
CA GLN A 426 -43.15 6.39 0.03
C GLN A 426 -41.71 5.88 -0.13
N HIS A 427 -41.51 4.76 -0.82
CA HIS A 427 -40.23 4.06 -0.96
C HIS A 427 -39.95 3.62 -2.40
N VAL A 428 -38.66 3.64 -2.78
CA VAL A 428 -38.13 3.06 -4.00
C VAL A 428 -38.12 1.54 -3.84
N LEU A 429 -38.91 0.89 -4.69
CA LEU A 429 -39.00 -0.56 -4.77
C LEU A 429 -37.93 -1.10 -5.71
N GLY A 430 -37.32 -2.21 -5.33
CA GLY A 430 -36.24 -2.85 -6.05
C GLY A 430 -35.23 -3.50 -5.10
N ALA A 431 -34.45 -4.44 -5.64
CA ALA A 431 -33.35 -5.07 -4.93
C ALA A 431 -32.22 -5.45 -5.91
N ALA A 432 -31.04 -5.72 -5.36
CA ALA A 432 -29.92 -6.24 -6.14
C ALA A 432 -30.24 -7.65 -6.64
N ALA A 433 -30.46 -7.79 -7.94
CA ALA A 433 -30.72 -9.07 -8.60
C ALA A 433 -29.43 -9.61 -9.23
N PRO A 434 -29.29 -10.95 -9.36
CA PRO A 434 -28.17 -11.54 -10.09
C PRO A 434 -28.01 -10.95 -11.48
N PHE A 435 -26.80 -10.54 -11.83
CA PHE A 435 -26.50 -10.06 -13.18
C PHE A 435 -26.66 -11.22 -14.18
N ALA A 436 -27.44 -11.00 -15.24
CA ALA A 436 -27.77 -12.03 -16.22
C ALA A 436 -26.50 -12.47 -16.98
N GLY A 437 -25.97 -13.64 -16.62
CA GLY A 437 -24.90 -14.34 -17.35
C GLY A 437 -23.82 -14.92 -16.43
N LEU A 438 -23.78 -16.26 -16.31
CA LEU A 438 -22.72 -17.17 -15.80
C LEU A 438 -21.82 -16.77 -14.58
N GLY A 439 -21.96 -15.60 -13.96
CA GLY A 439 -20.95 -14.99 -13.06
C GLY A 439 -20.84 -15.64 -11.69
N ILE A 440 -21.95 -16.17 -11.15
CA ILE A 440 -21.96 -16.82 -9.82
C ILE A 440 -21.10 -18.09 -9.82
N ALA A 441 -20.97 -18.78 -10.96
CA ALA A 441 -20.23 -20.04 -11.06
C ALA A 441 -18.72 -19.85 -10.80
N VAL A 442 -18.13 -18.69 -11.10
CA VAL A 442 -16.69 -18.49 -10.96
C VAL A 442 -16.29 -18.03 -9.55
N ALA A 443 -17.11 -17.22 -8.88
CA ALA A 443 -16.92 -16.88 -7.47
C ALA A 443 -16.96 -18.16 -6.58
N VAL A 444 -17.84 -19.10 -6.90
CA VAL A 444 -17.92 -20.43 -6.27
C VAL A 444 -16.66 -21.29 -6.52
N VAL A 445 -16.01 -21.14 -7.68
CA VAL A 445 -14.75 -21.84 -8.00
C VAL A 445 -13.57 -21.30 -7.17
N ARG A 446 -13.50 -19.99 -6.89
CA ARG A 446 -12.47 -19.41 -5.99
C ARG A 446 -12.68 -19.80 -4.52
N LEU A 447 -13.93 -19.82 -4.05
CA LEU A 447 -14.29 -20.39 -2.74
C LEU A 447 -13.80 -21.84 -2.59
N ARG A 448 -13.92 -22.66 -3.65
CA ARG A 448 -13.36 -24.03 -3.69
C ARG A 448 -11.82 -24.08 -3.78
N ARG A 449 -11.17 -23.15 -4.50
CA ARG A 449 -9.69 -23.12 -4.67
C ARG A 449 -8.93 -22.69 -3.41
N ARG A 450 -9.46 -21.77 -2.59
CA ARG A 450 -8.86 -21.46 -1.27
C ARG A 450 -9.06 -22.61 -0.26
N ALA A 451 -10.22 -23.28 -0.27
CA ALA A 451 -10.47 -24.46 0.56
C ALA A 451 -9.59 -25.68 0.22
N THR A 452 -9.15 -25.81 -1.04
CA THR A 452 -8.31 -26.93 -1.51
C THR A 452 -6.81 -26.72 -1.36
N ARG A 453 -6.32 -25.48 -1.16
CA ARG A 453 -4.90 -25.24 -0.83
C ARG A 453 -4.48 -25.83 0.51
N ALA A 454 -5.43 -26.08 1.42
CA ALA A 454 -5.17 -26.79 2.68
C ALA A 454 -5.05 -28.32 2.54
N ARG A 455 -5.28 -28.89 1.33
CA ARG A 455 -5.39 -30.35 1.14
C ARG A 455 -4.54 -30.91 -0.02
N ALA A 456 -3.78 -30.07 -0.72
CA ALA A 456 -2.96 -30.47 -1.87
C ALA A 456 -1.53 -30.90 -1.48
N SER A 457 -1.37 -31.57 -0.34
CA SER A 457 -0.20 -32.40 -0.06
C SER A 457 -0.70 -33.82 0.11
N LEU A 458 -0.74 -34.60 -0.97
CA LEU A 458 -0.54 -36.05 -1.03
C LEU A 458 -1.01 -36.59 -2.38
N MET A 459 -0.05 -37.19 -3.09
CA MET A 459 -0.17 -38.17 -4.18
C MET A 459 -0.50 -37.68 -5.60
N ALA A 460 0.45 -37.84 -6.53
CA ALA A 460 0.60 -39.09 -7.28
C ALA A 460 2.01 -39.18 -7.90
N SER A 461 2.72 -40.29 -7.62
CA SER A 461 4.02 -40.64 -8.19
C SER A 461 3.82 -41.52 -9.42
N ASP A 462 4.03 -40.96 -10.61
CA ASP A 462 4.15 -41.71 -11.85
C ASP A 462 5.66 -41.83 -12.20
N PRO A 463 6.24 -43.04 -12.30
CA PRO A 463 7.66 -43.23 -12.59
C PRO A 463 8.09 -42.62 -13.94
N VAL A 464 7.17 -42.47 -14.90
CA VAL A 464 7.44 -41.76 -16.17
C VAL A 464 7.56 -40.26 -15.92
N LEU A 465 6.73 -39.69 -15.05
CA LEU A 465 6.80 -38.28 -14.67
C LEU A 465 8.11 -37.98 -13.93
N VAL A 466 8.58 -38.89 -13.06
CA VAL A 466 9.86 -38.74 -12.35
C VAL A 466 11.05 -38.79 -13.33
N ALA A 467 11.02 -39.68 -14.33
CA ALA A 467 12.05 -39.76 -15.36
C ALA A 467 12.06 -38.51 -16.28
N VAL A 468 10.88 -38.03 -16.68
CA VAL A 468 10.74 -36.82 -17.50
C VAL A 468 11.14 -35.57 -16.72
N LEU A 469 10.76 -35.45 -15.44
CA LEU A 469 11.18 -34.35 -14.58
C LEU A 469 12.69 -34.40 -14.30
N GLY A 470 13.27 -35.59 -14.13
CA GLY A 470 14.71 -35.79 -13.99
C GLY A 470 15.48 -35.36 -15.24
N ALA A 471 15.06 -35.81 -16.42
CA ALA A 471 15.66 -35.42 -17.70
C ALA A 471 15.50 -33.92 -17.98
N SER A 472 14.32 -33.37 -17.69
CA SER A 472 14.02 -31.93 -17.83
C SER A 472 14.85 -31.09 -16.86
N ALA A 473 15.07 -31.58 -15.63
CA ALA A 473 15.91 -30.92 -14.64
C ALA A 473 17.39 -30.93 -15.03
N VAL A 474 17.88 -32.02 -15.65
CA VAL A 474 19.26 -32.08 -16.21
C VAL A 474 19.41 -31.10 -17.38
N ILE A 475 18.41 -31.00 -18.27
CA ILE A 475 18.40 -30.01 -19.36
C ILE A 475 18.36 -28.59 -18.79
N CYS A 476 17.53 -28.32 -17.79
CA CYS A 476 17.47 -27.04 -17.08
C CYS A 476 18.76 -26.72 -16.31
N PHE A 477 19.47 -27.73 -15.79
CA PHE A 477 20.77 -27.58 -15.12
C PHE A 477 21.88 -27.25 -16.12
N VAL A 478 21.91 -27.94 -17.27
CA VAL A 478 22.85 -27.65 -18.37
C VAL A 478 22.56 -26.27 -18.98
N MET A 479 21.29 -25.93 -19.21
CA MET A 479 20.87 -24.59 -19.62
C MET A 479 21.19 -23.54 -18.56
N GLY A 480 20.97 -23.83 -17.28
CA GLY A 480 21.27 -22.92 -16.15
C GLY A 480 22.77 -22.69 -15.92
N LEU A 481 23.63 -23.62 -16.33
CA LEU A 481 25.08 -23.42 -16.39
C LEU A 481 25.54 -22.59 -17.61
N TRP A 482 24.74 -22.59 -18.68
CA TRP A 482 24.98 -21.87 -19.94
C TRP A 482 24.39 -20.45 -19.96
N LEU A 483 23.21 -20.24 -19.38
CA LEU A 483 22.45 -18.98 -19.37
C LEU A 483 23.22 -17.79 -18.76
N PRO A 484 23.99 -17.94 -17.66
CA PRO A 484 24.80 -16.84 -17.13
C PRO A 484 25.94 -16.40 -18.07
N ALA A 485 26.35 -17.25 -19.02
CA ALA A 485 27.35 -16.91 -20.03
C ALA A 485 26.75 -16.13 -21.22
N VAL A 486 25.43 -16.19 -21.43
CA VAL A 486 24.71 -15.53 -22.52
C VAL A 486 23.98 -14.26 -22.04
N ASP A 487 23.61 -14.18 -20.76
CA ASP A 487 22.86 -13.06 -20.18
C ASP A 487 23.71 -11.81 -19.88
N GLY A 488 25.04 -11.93 -19.83
CA GLY A 488 25.95 -10.78 -19.66
C GLY A 488 25.84 -9.77 -20.81
N GLU A 489 25.65 -10.24 -22.05
CA GLU A 489 25.54 -9.38 -23.23
C GLU A 489 24.13 -8.81 -23.42
N ARG A 490 23.09 -9.54 -23.02
CA ARG A 490 21.69 -9.13 -23.21
C ARG A 490 21.21 -8.07 -22.22
N ARG A 491 21.79 -8.02 -21.00
CA ARG A 491 21.47 -7.00 -19.99
C ARG A 491 21.91 -5.60 -20.40
N ILE A 492 23.08 -5.49 -21.05
CA ILE A 492 23.64 -4.23 -21.56
C ILE A 492 22.79 -3.70 -22.72
N ALA A 493 22.39 -4.57 -23.65
CA ALA A 493 21.56 -4.20 -24.81
C ALA A 493 20.11 -3.78 -24.47
N ARG A 494 19.61 -4.10 -23.25
CA ARG A 494 18.29 -3.64 -22.76
C ARG A 494 18.38 -2.34 -21.96
N ARG A 495 19.47 -2.11 -21.21
CA ARG A 495 19.70 -0.84 -20.49
C ARG A 495 19.91 0.34 -21.44
N LEU A 496 20.55 0.12 -22.59
CA LEU A 496 20.75 1.14 -23.63
C LEU A 496 19.47 1.59 -24.36
N ARG A 497 18.35 0.85 -24.25
CA ARG A 497 17.09 1.21 -24.92
C ARG A 497 16.11 1.99 -24.04
N GLY A 498 16.35 2.07 -22.73
CA GLY A 498 15.43 2.72 -21.79
C GLY A 498 15.74 4.20 -21.50
N PHE A 499 16.98 4.65 -21.74
CA PHE A 499 17.45 5.96 -21.25
C PHE A 499 17.69 7.04 -22.31
N VAL A 500 17.50 6.74 -23.61
CA VAL A 500 17.76 7.73 -24.68
C VAL A 500 16.54 7.83 -25.61
N GLN A 501 15.62 8.72 -25.28
CA GLN A 501 14.70 9.35 -26.23
C GLN A 501 15.10 10.82 -26.44
N ALA A 502 16.12 11.05 -27.27
CA ALA A 502 16.38 12.29 -28.03
C ALA A 502 17.56 12.04 -29.01
N PRO A 503 17.63 12.74 -30.16
CA PRO A 503 18.09 12.14 -31.42
C PRO A 503 19.62 12.13 -31.62
N LEU A 504 20.21 10.94 -31.55
CA LEU A 504 21.61 10.66 -31.96
C LEU A 504 21.86 10.80 -33.47
N ALA A 505 20.83 11.08 -34.29
CA ALA A 505 20.98 11.25 -35.73
C ALA A 505 21.73 12.54 -36.13
N VAL A 506 21.87 13.52 -35.23
CA VAL A 506 22.56 14.80 -35.51
C VAL A 506 24.06 14.72 -35.14
N VAL A 507 24.45 13.81 -34.24
CA VAL A 507 25.84 13.68 -33.78
C VAL A 507 26.65 12.71 -34.66
N ASP A 508 26.02 11.64 -35.17
CA ASP A 508 26.67 10.72 -36.12
C ASP A 508 26.99 11.37 -37.48
N ALA A 509 26.31 12.47 -37.84
CA ALA A 509 26.55 13.19 -39.09
C ALA A 509 27.78 14.11 -39.06
N GLN A 510 28.30 14.47 -37.88
CA GLN A 510 29.49 15.33 -37.73
C GLN A 510 30.76 14.59 -37.28
N ILE A 511 30.64 13.38 -36.72
CA ILE A 511 31.78 12.55 -36.26
C ILE A 511 32.26 11.55 -37.35
N GLY A 512 31.86 11.78 -38.60
CA GLY A 512 32.23 10.94 -39.76
C GLY A 512 33.70 10.99 -40.21
N LEU A 513 34.60 11.69 -39.50
CA LEU A 513 35.99 11.89 -39.93
C LEU A 513 37.02 11.69 -38.80
N ALA A 514 37.05 10.51 -38.17
CA ALA A 514 38.23 10.05 -37.42
C ALA A 514 38.27 8.54 -37.17
N ARG A 515 37.88 7.70 -38.15
CA ARG A 515 38.29 6.28 -38.11
C ARG A 515 39.71 6.17 -38.63
N SER A 516 40.69 6.39 -37.75
CA SER A 516 42.09 6.05 -38.01
C SER A 516 42.18 4.55 -38.31
N ARG A 517 42.44 4.22 -39.57
CA ARG A 517 42.84 2.88 -40.04
C ARG A 517 44.01 2.39 -39.17
N PRO A 518 44.06 1.11 -38.77
CA PRO A 518 45.26 0.57 -38.15
C PRO A 518 46.43 0.64 -39.15
N PRO A 519 47.68 0.82 -38.69
CA PRO A 519 48.83 0.94 -39.58
C PRO A 519 49.01 -0.33 -40.39
N ARG A 520 49.22 -0.15 -41.70
CA ARG A 520 49.63 -1.19 -42.63
C ARG A 520 51.04 -1.65 -42.26
N GLY A 521 51.15 -2.81 -41.62
CA GLY A 521 52.46 -3.39 -41.35
C GLY A 521 52.45 -4.58 -40.40
N THR A 522 51.66 -5.63 -40.68
CA THR A 522 51.90 -7.05 -40.32
C THR A 522 50.70 -7.91 -40.71
N GLN A 523 50.39 -7.94 -42.00
CA GLN A 523 49.50 -8.97 -42.56
C GLN A 523 50.30 -10.26 -42.76
N SER A 524 50.45 -11.09 -41.72
CA SER A 524 50.93 -12.48 -41.90
C SER A 524 50.46 -13.52 -40.88
N VAL A 525 49.48 -13.24 -40.01
CA VAL A 525 48.95 -14.25 -39.04
C VAL A 525 47.46 -14.55 -39.25
N ALA A 526 46.96 -14.41 -40.48
CA ALA A 526 45.54 -14.51 -40.82
C ALA A 526 44.96 -15.95 -40.90
N LYS A 527 45.63 -16.98 -40.36
CA LYS A 527 45.10 -18.36 -40.26
C LYS A 527 45.28 -18.98 -38.87
N ARG A 528 44.83 -18.31 -37.80
CA ARG A 528 44.69 -18.93 -36.48
C ARG A 528 43.22 -19.16 -36.14
N ASN A 529 42.92 -20.39 -35.67
CA ASN A 529 41.59 -20.89 -35.31
C ASN A 529 40.80 -19.89 -34.46
N LEU A 530 39.49 -19.78 -34.71
CA LEU A 530 38.55 -18.88 -34.01
C LEU A 530 38.62 -19.03 -32.47
N ILE A 531 38.85 -20.25 -31.98
CA ILE A 531 38.99 -20.55 -30.55
C ILE A 531 40.26 -19.90 -29.96
N VAL A 532 41.36 -19.91 -30.70
CA VAL A 532 42.63 -19.29 -30.26
C VAL A 532 42.45 -17.78 -30.15
N ARG A 533 41.76 -17.15 -31.11
CA ARG A 533 41.44 -15.71 -31.04
C ARG A 533 40.52 -15.36 -29.87
N TYR A 534 39.54 -16.22 -29.56
CA TYR A 534 38.67 -16.03 -28.40
C TYR A 534 39.46 -16.09 -27.09
N VAL A 535 40.37 -17.06 -26.96
CA VAL A 535 41.25 -17.22 -25.79
C VAL A 535 42.25 -16.08 -25.68
N GLU A 536 42.89 -15.68 -26.78
CA GLU A 536 43.83 -14.55 -26.81
C GLU A 536 43.17 -13.26 -26.32
N ARG A 537 41.94 -12.94 -26.77
CA ARG A 537 41.17 -11.79 -26.27
C ARG A 537 40.91 -11.87 -24.77
N ARG A 538 40.40 -13.00 -24.29
CA ARG A 538 40.09 -13.19 -22.85
C ARG A 538 41.33 -13.12 -21.96
N ILE A 539 42.49 -13.56 -22.45
CA ILE A 539 43.78 -13.47 -21.72
C ILE A 539 44.26 -12.03 -21.66
N ALA A 540 44.18 -11.30 -22.78
CA ALA A 540 44.53 -9.88 -22.85
C ALA A 540 43.64 -9.04 -21.91
N ASP A 541 42.34 -9.30 -21.93
CA ASP A 541 41.36 -8.62 -21.06
C ASP A 541 41.59 -8.87 -19.56
N ALA A 542 42.12 -10.05 -19.21
CA ALA A 542 42.42 -10.44 -17.83
C ALA A 542 43.83 -10.05 -17.37
N ASP A 543 44.63 -9.40 -18.22
CA ASP A 543 46.00 -8.94 -17.92
C ASP A 543 46.87 -10.08 -17.36
N SER A 544 46.77 -11.25 -18.01
CA SER A 544 47.44 -12.47 -17.60
C SER A 544 48.65 -12.75 -18.50
N ALA A 545 49.80 -13.06 -17.90
CA ALA A 545 51.02 -13.46 -18.62
C ALA A 545 50.94 -14.88 -19.24
N MET A 546 49.78 -15.54 -19.18
CA MET A 546 49.60 -16.91 -19.66
C MET A 546 49.60 -16.96 -21.19
N MET A 547 50.25 -17.97 -21.76
CA MET A 547 50.15 -18.24 -23.19
C MET A 547 48.81 -18.96 -23.50
N PRO A 548 48.15 -18.67 -24.63
CA PRO A 548 46.91 -19.35 -25.04
C PRO A 548 47.03 -20.89 -25.03
N ALA A 549 48.21 -21.40 -25.39
CA ALA A 549 48.51 -22.83 -25.35
C ALA A 549 48.41 -23.41 -23.94
N GLN A 550 48.91 -22.71 -22.91
CA GLN A 550 48.86 -23.17 -21.52
C GLN A 550 47.43 -23.23 -20.98
N LEU A 551 46.57 -22.29 -21.39
CA LEU A 551 45.16 -22.30 -20.99
C LEU A 551 44.40 -23.45 -21.64
N LEU A 552 44.62 -23.67 -22.94
CA LEU A 552 43.97 -24.75 -23.69
C LEU A 552 44.42 -26.13 -23.20
N THR A 553 45.71 -26.32 -22.95
CA THR A 553 46.23 -27.59 -22.40
C THR A 553 45.75 -27.82 -20.96
N GLY A 554 45.70 -26.77 -20.14
CA GLY A 554 45.12 -26.84 -18.78
C GLY A 554 43.64 -27.20 -18.78
N SER A 555 42.84 -26.61 -19.66
CA SER A 555 41.42 -26.96 -19.84
C SER A 555 41.23 -28.40 -20.30
N ALA A 556 42.03 -28.88 -21.26
CA ALA A 556 41.96 -30.26 -21.74
C ALA A 556 42.35 -31.27 -20.65
N ALA A 557 43.44 -30.99 -19.91
CA ALA A 557 43.88 -31.84 -18.81
C ALA A 557 42.82 -31.95 -17.69
N LEU A 558 42.19 -30.83 -17.32
CA LEU A 558 41.11 -30.81 -16.33
C LEU A 558 39.85 -31.56 -16.81
N ALA A 559 39.52 -31.47 -18.11
CA ALA A 559 38.40 -32.20 -18.68
C ALA A 559 38.61 -33.72 -18.60
N VAL A 560 39.81 -34.20 -18.96
CA VAL A 560 40.17 -35.63 -18.88
C VAL A 560 40.19 -36.11 -17.43
N ALA A 561 40.80 -35.35 -16.52
CA ALA A 561 40.83 -35.69 -15.10
C ALA A 561 39.42 -35.79 -14.50
N ALA A 562 38.53 -34.84 -14.82
CA ALA A 562 37.14 -34.85 -14.35
C ALA A 562 36.34 -36.03 -14.92
N PHE A 563 36.56 -36.38 -16.20
CA PHE A 563 35.94 -37.54 -16.83
C PHE A 563 36.34 -38.85 -16.13
N ILE A 564 37.64 -39.07 -15.90
CA ILE A 564 38.18 -40.27 -15.26
C ILE A 564 37.69 -40.40 -13.82
N LEU A 565 37.63 -39.28 -13.09
CA LEU A 565 37.17 -39.28 -11.71
C LEU A 565 35.67 -39.62 -11.60
N ALA A 566 34.84 -39.08 -12.50
CA ALA A 566 33.43 -39.42 -12.59
C ALA A 566 33.23 -40.90 -13.01
N MET A 567 34.00 -41.40 -13.97
CA MET A 567 33.99 -42.81 -14.35
C MET A 567 34.30 -43.72 -13.16
N ARG A 568 35.33 -43.40 -12.38
CA ARG A 568 35.70 -44.17 -11.18
C ARG A 568 34.66 -44.12 -10.07
N ALA A 569 34.00 -42.97 -9.89
CA ALA A 569 33.03 -42.78 -8.83
C ALA A 569 31.69 -43.47 -9.11
N PHE A 570 31.26 -43.53 -10.38
CA PHE A 570 29.90 -43.95 -10.74
C PHE A 570 29.84 -45.26 -11.54
N GLY A 571 30.98 -45.80 -11.98
CA GLY A 571 31.03 -47.07 -12.73
C GLY A 571 30.47 -47.01 -14.15
N ASP A 572 30.00 -45.85 -14.63
CA ASP A 572 29.43 -45.65 -15.97
C ASP A 572 29.97 -44.39 -16.67
N PRO A 573 30.01 -44.36 -18.01
CA PRO A 573 30.45 -43.21 -18.81
C PRO A 573 29.49 -42.03 -18.87
N LEU A 574 28.22 -42.26 -18.57
CA LEU A 574 27.18 -41.23 -18.67
C LEU A 574 27.45 -39.97 -17.79
N PRO A 575 27.80 -40.08 -16.50
CA PRO A 575 28.19 -38.92 -15.68
C PRO A 575 29.57 -38.33 -16.04
N GLY A 576 30.40 -39.04 -16.81
CA GLY A 576 31.72 -38.56 -17.23
C GLY A 576 31.66 -37.35 -18.16
N VAL A 577 30.69 -37.33 -19.09
CA VAL A 577 30.54 -36.26 -20.09
C VAL A 577 30.29 -34.88 -19.46
N PRO A 578 29.31 -34.68 -18.56
CA PRO A 578 29.11 -33.38 -17.91
C PRO A 578 30.29 -32.99 -17.01
N ALA A 579 30.96 -33.95 -16.37
CA ALA A 579 32.16 -33.69 -15.56
C ALA A 579 33.31 -33.16 -16.42
N ALA A 580 33.54 -33.75 -17.60
CA ALA A 580 34.55 -33.29 -18.55
C ALA A 580 34.28 -31.86 -19.05
N ALA A 581 33.02 -31.56 -19.39
CA ALA A 581 32.62 -30.21 -19.81
C ALA A 581 32.83 -29.16 -18.70
N ALA A 582 32.52 -29.51 -17.45
CA ALA A 582 32.79 -28.65 -16.30
C ALA A 582 34.30 -28.43 -16.08
N GLY A 583 35.10 -29.50 -16.20
CA GLY A 583 36.57 -29.45 -16.16
C GLY A 583 37.17 -28.51 -17.21
N ALA A 584 36.71 -28.61 -18.46
CA ALA A 584 37.17 -27.75 -19.55
C ALA A 584 36.86 -26.26 -19.34
N ALA A 585 35.71 -25.95 -18.73
CA ALA A 585 35.22 -24.59 -18.54
C ALA A 585 35.87 -23.84 -17.35
N LEU A 586 36.48 -24.56 -16.40
CA LEU A 586 37.05 -24.00 -15.16
C LEU A 586 38.11 -22.90 -15.41
N PRO A 587 39.15 -23.12 -16.25
CA PRO A 587 40.17 -22.09 -16.49
C PRO A 587 39.63 -20.82 -17.13
N LEU A 588 38.66 -20.93 -18.05
CA LEU A 588 38.01 -19.79 -18.69
C LEU A 588 37.14 -19.00 -17.71
N LYS A 589 36.40 -19.69 -16.83
CA LYS A 589 35.64 -19.04 -15.75
C LYS A 589 36.56 -18.35 -14.74
N TRP A 590 37.68 -18.96 -14.40
CA TRP A 590 38.68 -18.36 -13.52
C TRP A 590 39.25 -17.07 -14.11
N LEU A 591 39.54 -17.05 -15.41
CA LEU A 591 40.03 -15.86 -16.11
C LEU A 591 39.00 -14.72 -16.13
N GLY A 592 37.74 -15.04 -16.44
CA GLY A 592 36.63 -14.06 -16.37
C GLY A 592 36.37 -13.54 -14.96
N TRP A 593 36.52 -14.39 -13.95
CA TRP A 593 36.43 -13.99 -12.54
C TRP A 593 37.58 -13.07 -12.12
N ARG A 594 38.81 -13.32 -12.60
CA ARG A 594 39.97 -12.47 -12.35
C ARG A 594 39.80 -11.09 -12.97
N GLN A 595 39.31 -11.02 -14.22
CA GLN A 595 38.97 -9.76 -14.89
C GLN A 595 37.85 -9.00 -14.16
N GLY A 596 36.76 -9.69 -13.81
CA GLY A 596 35.64 -9.09 -13.09
C GLY A 596 36.06 -8.52 -11.72
N ARG A 597 37.00 -9.17 -11.03
CA ARG A 597 37.61 -8.65 -9.80
C ARG A 597 38.47 -7.41 -10.03
N LYS A 598 39.17 -7.29 -11.16
CA LYS A 598 39.94 -6.10 -11.52
C LYS A 598 39.00 -4.91 -11.77
N ILE A 599 37.96 -5.11 -12.58
CA ILE A 599 36.93 -4.08 -12.84
C ILE A 599 36.21 -3.67 -11.54
N SER A 600 35.77 -4.64 -10.74
CA SER A 600 35.08 -4.35 -9.47
C SER A 600 35.96 -3.57 -8.48
N ARG A 601 37.28 -3.84 -8.43
CA ARG A 601 38.20 -3.07 -7.59
C ARG A 601 38.38 -1.64 -8.10
N PHE A 602 38.49 -1.46 -9.42
CA PHE A 602 38.52 -0.15 -10.04
C PHE A 602 37.26 0.65 -9.70
N THR A 603 36.07 0.10 -9.93
CA THR A 603 34.79 0.78 -9.67
C THR A 603 34.63 1.17 -8.19
N ARG A 604 35.07 0.32 -7.25
CA ARG A 604 35.05 0.67 -5.82
C ARG A 604 36.02 1.79 -5.44
N GLN A 605 37.15 1.91 -6.14
CA GLN A 605 38.16 2.95 -5.92
C GLN A 605 37.81 4.26 -6.66
N LEU A 606 36.86 4.21 -7.60
CA LEU A 606 36.49 5.33 -8.45
C LEU A 606 36.03 6.57 -7.67
N PRO A 607 35.24 6.50 -6.59
CA PRO A 607 34.84 7.70 -5.84
C PRO A 607 36.02 8.43 -5.20
N ASP A 608 37.02 7.70 -4.73
CA ASP A 608 38.25 8.27 -4.17
C ASP A 608 39.11 8.90 -5.27
N ALA A 609 39.20 8.25 -6.43
CA ALA A 609 39.85 8.81 -7.62
C ALA A 609 39.18 10.12 -8.07
N ILE A 610 37.85 10.17 -8.09
CA ILE A 610 37.09 11.39 -8.40
C ILE A 610 37.33 12.47 -7.34
N GLY A 611 37.43 12.10 -6.06
CA GLY A 611 37.76 13.03 -4.98
C GLY A 611 39.15 13.66 -5.13
N LEU A 612 40.15 12.85 -5.52
CA LEU A 612 41.51 13.33 -5.84
C LEU A 612 41.51 14.22 -7.09
N LEU A 613 40.73 13.89 -8.12
CA LEU A 613 40.54 14.76 -9.29
C LEU A 613 39.91 16.10 -8.91
N SER A 614 38.81 16.07 -8.15
CA SER A 614 38.08 17.26 -7.72
C SER A 614 38.94 18.19 -6.87
N SER A 615 39.68 17.64 -5.91
CA SER A 615 40.60 18.42 -5.06
C SER A 615 41.77 19.04 -5.83
N SER A 616 42.34 18.31 -6.80
CA SER A 616 43.42 18.82 -7.67
C SER A 616 42.94 19.92 -8.62
N VAL A 617 41.75 19.75 -9.21
CA VAL A 617 41.15 20.78 -10.06
C VAL A 617 40.77 22.02 -9.23
N ARG A 618 40.30 21.83 -8.00
CA ARG A 618 39.99 22.93 -7.05
C ARG A 618 41.24 23.73 -6.66
N SER A 619 42.41 23.10 -6.56
CA SER A 619 43.67 23.79 -6.28
C SER A 619 44.28 24.49 -7.51
N GLY A 620 43.60 24.47 -8.66
CA GLY A 620 43.99 25.19 -9.88
C GLY A 620 44.80 24.38 -10.88
N HIS A 621 44.97 23.06 -10.67
CA HIS A 621 45.61 22.20 -11.68
C HIS A 621 44.73 22.00 -12.91
N SER A 622 45.36 21.84 -14.08
CA SER A 622 44.66 21.44 -15.29
C SER A 622 44.18 19.99 -15.17
N LEU A 623 43.15 19.62 -15.91
CA LEU A 623 42.61 18.26 -15.88
C LEU A 623 43.67 17.17 -16.22
N PRO A 624 44.57 17.34 -17.21
CA PRO A 624 45.69 16.42 -17.41
C PRO A 624 46.61 16.27 -16.18
N GLN A 625 46.93 17.37 -15.48
CA GLN A 625 47.73 17.34 -14.25
C GLN A 625 46.98 16.65 -13.10
N ALA A 626 45.67 16.89 -12.98
CA ALA A 626 44.83 16.22 -12.00
C ALA A 626 44.76 14.69 -12.25
N LEU A 627 44.68 14.26 -13.52
CA LEU A 627 44.73 12.84 -13.90
C LEU A 627 46.08 12.20 -13.53
N GLU A 628 47.19 12.93 -13.67
CA GLU A 628 48.51 12.49 -13.24
C GLU A 628 48.64 12.39 -11.72
N HIS A 629 48.04 13.32 -10.97
CA HIS A 629 47.99 13.25 -9.51
C HIS A 629 47.25 12.00 -9.01
N VAL A 630 46.11 11.67 -9.61
CA VAL A 630 45.38 10.41 -9.33
C VAL A 630 46.21 9.18 -9.69
N ALA A 631 46.94 9.24 -10.80
CA ALA A 631 47.82 8.15 -11.22
C ALA A 631 49.00 7.91 -10.26
N HIS A 632 49.38 8.89 -9.43
CA HIS A 632 50.43 8.74 -8.44
C HIS A 632 49.90 8.17 -7.12
N ASP A 633 48.77 8.68 -6.64
CA ASP A 633 48.27 8.42 -5.29
C ASP A 633 47.24 7.28 -5.20
N ALA A 634 46.60 6.91 -6.31
CA ALA A 634 45.62 5.83 -6.32
C ALA A 634 46.30 4.44 -6.17
N PRO A 635 45.62 3.47 -5.55
CA PRO A 635 46.07 2.07 -5.54
C PRO A 635 45.82 1.37 -6.89
N GLU A 636 46.44 0.22 -7.10
CA GLU A 636 46.11 -0.66 -8.23
C GLU A 636 44.68 -1.24 -8.10
N PRO A 637 43.89 -1.34 -9.19
CA PRO A 637 44.24 -1.11 -10.61
C PRO A 637 44.04 0.34 -11.10
N THR A 638 43.52 1.24 -10.27
CA THR A 638 43.20 2.63 -10.65
C THR A 638 44.44 3.41 -11.06
N ARG A 639 45.55 3.22 -10.33
CA ARG A 639 46.87 3.79 -10.62
C ARG A 639 47.28 3.62 -12.09
N SER A 640 47.42 2.37 -12.52
CA SER A 640 47.86 2.01 -13.88
C SER A 640 46.86 2.46 -14.96
N ALA A 641 45.57 2.52 -14.61
CA ALA A 641 44.52 2.96 -15.52
C ALA A 641 44.64 4.46 -15.84
N PHE A 642 44.73 5.32 -14.83
CA PHE A 642 44.88 6.76 -14.98
C PHE A 642 46.27 7.17 -15.48
N LEU A 643 47.31 6.43 -15.09
CA LEU A 643 48.68 6.62 -15.60
C LEU A 643 48.76 6.45 -17.11
N LEU A 644 48.03 5.48 -17.67
CA LEU A 644 48.00 5.31 -19.11
C LEU A 644 47.26 6.47 -19.82
N VAL A 645 46.14 6.92 -19.26
CA VAL A 645 45.41 8.08 -19.80
C VAL A 645 46.31 9.32 -19.83
N GLY A 646 47.03 9.60 -18.75
CA GLY A 646 47.99 10.70 -18.69
C GLY A 646 49.10 10.57 -19.75
N ARG A 647 49.66 9.37 -19.94
CA ARG A 647 50.66 9.11 -21.00
C ARG A 647 50.10 9.28 -22.40
N GLU A 648 48.88 8.79 -22.67
CA GLU A 648 48.26 8.93 -23.99
C GLU A 648 48.04 10.40 -24.34
N ILE A 649 47.55 11.20 -23.40
CA ILE A 649 47.40 12.65 -23.57
C ILE A 649 48.76 13.33 -23.75
N GLY A 650 49.77 12.97 -22.96
CA GLY A 650 51.13 13.50 -23.08
C GLY A 650 51.83 13.16 -24.41
N LEU A 651 51.41 12.07 -25.07
CA LEU A 651 51.86 11.67 -26.41
C LEU A 651 51.03 12.30 -27.54
N GLY A 652 50.12 13.22 -27.22
CA GLY A 652 49.31 13.97 -28.19
C GLY A 652 47.96 13.35 -28.55
N ALA A 653 47.47 12.35 -27.80
CA ALA A 653 46.10 11.87 -27.98
C ALA A 653 45.09 12.90 -27.47
N ALA A 654 43.94 13.01 -28.14
CA ALA A 654 42.83 13.82 -27.64
C ALA A 654 42.33 13.26 -26.29
N GLN A 655 42.02 14.16 -25.36
CA GLN A 655 41.57 13.78 -24.02
C GLN A 655 40.30 12.91 -24.05
N GLU A 656 39.36 13.25 -24.94
CA GLU A 656 38.12 12.51 -25.14
C GLU A 656 38.39 11.06 -25.56
N ASP A 657 39.35 10.85 -26.49
CA ASP A 657 39.74 9.52 -26.97
C ASP A 657 40.44 8.69 -25.88
N ALA A 658 41.29 9.33 -25.08
CA ALA A 658 42.00 8.66 -23.98
C ALA A 658 41.03 8.22 -22.87
N LEU A 659 40.06 9.06 -22.52
CA LEU A 659 39.00 8.73 -21.55
C LEU A 659 38.02 7.66 -22.10
N ALA A 660 37.69 7.69 -23.39
CA ALA A 660 36.88 6.64 -24.02
C ALA A 660 37.57 5.27 -24.02
N ARG A 661 38.90 5.23 -24.18
CA ARG A 661 39.68 3.97 -24.05
C ARG A 661 39.75 3.47 -22.61
N LEU A 662 39.77 4.37 -21.63
CA LEU A 662 39.66 4.02 -20.22
C LEU A 662 38.31 3.34 -19.94
N GLU A 663 37.22 3.92 -20.45
CA GLU A 663 35.86 3.36 -20.35
C GLU A 663 35.78 1.97 -21.01
N ALA A 664 36.35 1.81 -22.20
CA ALA A 664 36.38 0.52 -22.89
C ALA A 664 37.14 -0.58 -22.11
N ARG A 665 38.13 -0.20 -21.30
CA ARG A 665 38.92 -1.13 -20.49
C ARG A 665 38.29 -1.45 -19.14
N PHE A 666 37.59 -0.48 -18.56
CA PHE A 666 36.91 -0.59 -17.27
C PHE A 666 35.43 -0.25 -17.43
N PRO A 667 34.65 -1.11 -18.12
CA PRO A 667 33.25 -0.84 -18.38
C PRO A 667 32.47 -0.78 -17.05
N SER A 668 32.04 0.41 -16.68
CA SER A 668 31.19 0.65 -15.51
C SER A 668 30.29 1.85 -15.76
N ASP A 669 29.03 1.73 -15.37
CA ASP A 669 28.00 2.77 -15.51
C ASP A 669 28.46 4.08 -14.82
N ASP A 670 29.12 3.95 -13.67
CA ASP A 670 29.67 5.08 -12.90
C ASP A 670 30.80 5.82 -13.64
N LEU A 671 31.75 5.08 -14.26
CA LEU A 671 32.84 5.70 -15.02
C LEU A 671 32.31 6.39 -16.29
N GLN A 672 31.32 5.78 -16.95
CA GLN A 672 30.68 6.38 -18.12
C GLN A 672 30.04 7.73 -17.77
N LEU A 673 29.36 7.82 -16.62
CA LEU A 673 28.78 9.07 -16.13
C LEU A 673 29.86 10.13 -15.85
N VAL A 674 30.99 9.74 -15.26
CA VAL A 674 32.12 10.64 -14.98
C VAL A 674 32.74 11.17 -16.26
N VAL A 675 33.04 10.29 -17.22
CA VAL A 675 33.65 10.67 -18.52
C VAL A 675 32.70 11.58 -19.30
N ALA A 676 31.40 11.23 -19.36
CA ALA A 676 30.40 12.07 -20.00
C ALA A 676 30.32 13.46 -19.35
N SER A 677 30.36 13.52 -18.02
CA SER A 677 30.30 14.78 -17.27
C SER A 677 31.53 15.65 -17.50
N ILE A 678 32.73 15.05 -17.55
CA ILE A 678 33.99 15.75 -17.88
C ILE A 678 33.91 16.34 -19.29
N ASN A 679 33.46 15.56 -20.27
CA ASN A 679 33.39 16.00 -21.67
C ASN A 679 32.35 17.11 -21.86
N VAL A 680 31.16 17.00 -21.25
CA VAL A 680 30.11 18.03 -21.32
C VAL A 680 30.54 19.35 -20.66
N GLN A 681 31.17 19.27 -19.47
CA GLN A 681 31.66 20.45 -18.74
C GLN A 681 32.78 21.18 -19.49
N HIS A 682 33.63 20.43 -20.19
CA HIS A 682 34.70 21.00 -20.99
C HIS A 682 34.17 21.82 -22.18
N GLN A 683 33.00 21.49 -22.71
CA GLN A 683 32.38 22.19 -23.85
C GLN A 683 31.54 23.41 -23.46
N ILE A 684 30.89 23.39 -22.29
CA ILE A 684 29.88 24.40 -21.91
C ILE A 684 30.43 25.42 -20.88
N GLY A 685 31.55 25.13 -20.21
CA GLY A 685 32.19 26.04 -19.25
C GLY A 685 31.39 26.18 -17.95
N GLY A 686 31.59 25.24 -17.03
CA GLY A 686 30.96 25.26 -15.70
C GLY A 686 31.92 24.84 -14.57
N SER A 687 31.38 24.70 -13.36
CA SER A 687 32.14 24.23 -12.19
C SER A 687 32.25 22.70 -12.16
N LEU A 688 33.17 22.14 -12.95
CA LEU A 688 33.49 20.70 -13.02
C LEU A 688 33.61 20.06 -11.62
N VAL A 689 34.24 20.78 -10.68
CA VAL A 689 34.41 20.40 -9.28
C VAL A 689 33.08 20.01 -8.61
N LYS A 690 32.02 20.80 -8.78
CA LYS A 690 30.70 20.53 -8.15
C LYS A 690 30.06 19.26 -8.71
N VAL A 691 30.20 19.03 -10.02
CA VAL A 691 29.63 17.85 -10.68
C VAL A 691 30.39 16.59 -10.24
N LEU A 692 31.72 16.65 -10.19
CA LEU A 692 32.55 15.54 -9.71
C LEU A 692 32.29 15.22 -8.24
N ASP A 693 32.13 16.21 -7.37
CA ASP A 693 31.77 16.01 -5.96
C ASP A 693 30.42 15.30 -5.82
N SER A 694 29.37 15.79 -6.51
CA SER A 694 28.04 15.16 -6.48
C SER A 694 28.04 13.73 -7.02
N ILE A 695 28.80 13.45 -8.09
CA ILE A 695 28.95 12.09 -8.62
C ILE A 695 29.69 11.20 -7.61
N SER A 696 30.77 11.68 -6.99
CA SER A 696 31.50 10.93 -5.95
C SER A 696 30.60 10.59 -4.76
N GLU A 697 29.84 11.57 -4.24
CA GLU A 697 28.88 11.35 -3.14
C GLU A 697 27.80 10.34 -3.53
N THR A 698 27.23 10.46 -4.72
CA THR A 698 26.19 9.53 -5.21
C THR A 698 26.73 8.10 -5.31
N ILE A 699 27.95 7.91 -5.82
CA ILE A 699 28.56 6.58 -5.91
C ILE A 699 28.91 6.05 -4.51
N ARG A 700 29.41 6.88 -3.59
CA ARG A 700 29.70 6.49 -2.20
C ARG A 700 28.46 5.99 -1.49
N GLU A 701 27.35 6.73 -1.60
CA GLU A 701 26.08 6.36 -0.97
C GLU A 701 25.52 5.07 -1.58
N ARG A 702 25.61 4.90 -2.91
CA ARG A 702 25.25 3.63 -3.57
C ARG A 702 26.07 2.45 -3.05
N ILE A 703 27.39 2.59 -2.93
CA ILE A 703 28.28 1.53 -2.43
C ILE A 703 27.95 1.17 -0.98
N ARG A 704 27.60 2.16 -0.15
CA ARG A 704 27.15 1.96 1.24
C ARG A 704 25.85 1.16 1.28
N ILE A 705 24.83 1.58 0.53
CA ILE A 705 23.54 0.88 0.43
C ILE A 705 23.73 -0.56 -0.06
N GLU A 706 24.58 -0.78 -1.07
CA GLU A 706 24.94 -2.14 -1.50
C GLU A 706 25.60 -2.96 -0.39
N GLY A 707 26.43 -2.33 0.45
CA GLY A 707 27.04 -2.93 1.62
C GLY A 707 25.99 -3.40 2.63
N ASP A 708 25.06 -2.51 2.97
CA ASP A 708 23.98 -2.78 3.93
C ASP A 708 23.04 -3.88 3.42
N ILE A 709 22.67 -3.85 2.14
CA ILE A 709 21.88 -4.90 1.49
C ILE A 709 22.62 -6.24 1.53
N ARG A 710 23.93 -6.27 1.26
CA ARG A 710 24.72 -7.50 1.34
C ARG A 710 24.80 -8.05 2.77
N ALA A 711 24.85 -7.18 3.78
CA ALA A 711 24.85 -7.57 5.19
C ALA A 711 23.48 -8.15 5.60
N LEU A 712 22.39 -7.46 5.26
CA LEU A 712 21.02 -7.90 5.57
C LEU A 712 20.60 -9.18 4.85
N THR A 713 21.16 -9.43 3.66
CA THR A 713 20.92 -10.66 2.87
C THR A 713 21.92 -11.79 3.17
N ALA A 714 22.91 -11.57 4.05
CA ALA A 714 23.91 -12.56 4.39
C ALA A 714 23.31 -13.84 5.03
N PRO A 715 22.37 -13.75 5.99
CA PRO A 715 21.75 -14.94 6.59
C PRO A 715 21.04 -15.83 5.54
N GLN A 716 20.29 -15.22 4.62
CA GLN A 716 19.53 -15.93 3.58
C GLN A 716 20.47 -16.62 2.58
N ARG A 717 21.59 -15.98 2.23
CA ARG A 717 22.62 -16.59 1.39
C ARG A 717 23.34 -17.73 2.10
N MET A 718 23.65 -17.57 3.39
CA MET A 718 24.25 -18.64 4.20
C MET A 718 23.32 -19.85 4.32
N SER A 719 22.03 -19.64 4.54
CA SER A 719 21.02 -20.71 4.54
C SER A 719 20.99 -21.48 3.21
N ALA A 720 21.14 -20.81 2.08
CA ALA A 720 21.21 -21.48 0.78
C ALA A 720 22.45 -22.39 0.66
N TYR A 721 23.62 -21.95 1.14
CA TYR A 721 24.82 -22.79 1.17
C TYR A 721 24.68 -23.97 2.13
N VAL A 722 24.14 -23.76 3.33
CA VAL A 722 23.95 -24.80 4.33
C VAL A 722 22.94 -25.84 3.84
N LEU A 723 21.78 -25.42 3.34
CA LEU A 723 20.72 -26.32 2.89
C LEU A 723 21.14 -27.13 1.65
N SER A 724 21.91 -26.53 0.74
CA SER A 724 22.44 -27.24 -0.42
C SER A 724 23.65 -28.12 -0.11
N GLY A 725 24.45 -27.77 0.91
CA GLY A 725 25.62 -28.54 1.34
C GLY A 725 25.31 -29.70 2.27
N LEU A 726 24.26 -29.58 3.11
CA LEU A 726 23.90 -30.57 4.13
C LEU A 726 23.66 -31.98 3.54
N PRO A 727 22.88 -32.18 2.45
CA PRO A 727 22.70 -33.51 1.88
C PRO A 727 24.01 -34.16 1.43
N VAL A 728 24.94 -33.37 0.88
CA VAL A 728 26.27 -33.87 0.46
C VAL A 728 27.08 -34.26 1.69
N PHE A 729 27.12 -33.42 2.72
CA PHE A 729 27.85 -33.69 3.96
C PHE A 729 27.32 -34.94 4.67
N VAL A 730 25.99 -35.08 4.77
CA VAL A 730 25.33 -36.27 5.35
C VAL A 730 25.62 -37.51 4.50
N THR A 731 25.56 -37.43 3.17
CA THR A 731 25.88 -38.54 2.26
C THR A 731 27.32 -39.01 2.44
N VAL A 732 28.28 -38.09 2.52
CA VAL A 732 29.69 -38.41 2.74
C VAL A 732 29.90 -38.98 4.15
N GLY A 733 29.30 -38.37 5.18
CA GLY A 733 29.38 -38.85 6.56
C GLY A 733 28.81 -40.26 6.72
N LEU A 734 27.64 -40.54 6.15
CA LEU A 734 27.03 -41.88 6.18
C LEU A 734 27.87 -42.90 5.40
N SER A 735 28.47 -42.51 4.28
CA SER A 735 29.39 -43.36 3.52
C SER A 735 30.64 -43.72 4.31
N LEU A 736 31.12 -42.83 5.19
CA LEU A 736 32.28 -43.06 6.04
C LEU A 736 31.96 -43.90 7.29
N VAL A 737 30.74 -43.77 7.85
CA VAL A 737 30.33 -44.45 9.09
C VAL A 737 29.82 -45.87 8.84
N GLY A 738 29.30 -46.18 7.66
CA GLY A 738 28.85 -47.54 7.34
C GLY A 738 29.00 -47.89 5.87
N GLY A 739 29.99 -48.73 5.56
CA GLY A 739 30.43 -49.06 4.20
C GLY A 739 29.43 -49.78 3.29
N GLY A 740 28.22 -50.10 3.76
CA GLY A 740 27.17 -50.77 2.97
C GLY A 740 25.86 -49.98 2.82
N TYR A 741 25.61 -48.95 3.63
CA TYR A 741 24.29 -48.27 3.63
C TYR A 741 24.04 -47.45 2.36
N MET A 742 25.09 -46.84 1.83
CA MET A 742 25.00 -45.97 0.66
C MET A 742 25.25 -46.72 -0.65
N GLN A 743 25.72 -47.96 -0.59
CA GLN A 743 26.06 -48.76 -1.78
C GLN A 743 24.88 -48.94 -2.76
N PRO A 744 23.63 -49.21 -2.31
CA PRO A 744 22.48 -49.33 -3.22
C PRO A 744 22.10 -48.06 -3.98
N LEU A 745 22.56 -46.88 -3.54
CA LEU A 745 22.34 -45.61 -4.25
C LEU A 745 23.29 -45.44 -5.46
N PHE A 746 24.42 -46.15 -5.46
CA PHE A 746 25.42 -46.10 -6.53
C PHE A 746 25.33 -47.29 -7.49
N GLU A 747 24.65 -48.36 -7.09
CA GLU A 747 24.39 -49.52 -7.95
C GLU A 747 23.36 -49.20 -9.06
N PRO A 748 23.43 -49.86 -10.23
CA PRO A 748 22.45 -49.67 -11.30
C PRO A 748 21.03 -50.06 -10.84
N GLY A 749 20.11 -49.08 -10.77
CA GLY A 749 18.74 -49.31 -10.31
C GLY A 749 17.92 -48.03 -10.12
N PRO A 750 16.64 -48.15 -9.70
CA PRO A 750 15.74 -46.99 -9.51
C PRO A 750 16.26 -45.99 -8.47
N LEU A 751 16.97 -46.46 -7.43
CA LEU A 751 17.55 -45.61 -6.38
C LEU A 751 18.65 -44.68 -6.92
N ARG A 752 19.41 -45.11 -7.92
CA ARG A 752 20.44 -44.29 -8.56
C ARG A 752 19.84 -43.17 -9.41
N TYR A 753 18.73 -43.43 -10.09
CA TYR A 753 17.99 -42.37 -10.78
C TYR A 753 17.36 -41.37 -9.80
N ALA A 754 16.87 -41.85 -8.65
CA ALA A 754 16.40 -40.99 -7.57
C ALA A 754 17.53 -40.10 -7.01
N LEU A 755 18.76 -40.62 -6.88
CA LEU A 755 19.94 -39.84 -6.48
C LEU A 755 20.24 -38.71 -7.48
N PHE A 756 20.23 -38.99 -8.79
CA PHE A 756 20.41 -37.95 -9.81
C PHE A 756 19.30 -36.91 -9.78
N GLY A 757 18.04 -37.33 -9.58
CA GLY A 757 16.91 -36.42 -9.39
C GLY A 757 17.08 -35.53 -8.17
N ALA A 758 17.54 -36.08 -7.05
CA ALA A 758 17.81 -35.33 -5.82
C ALA A 758 18.94 -34.29 -6.03
N ILE A 759 20.04 -34.67 -6.70
CA ILE A 759 21.13 -33.74 -7.03
C ILE A 759 20.62 -32.60 -7.94
N ALA A 760 19.80 -32.92 -8.95
CA ALA A 760 19.21 -31.93 -9.84
C ALA A 760 18.27 -30.96 -9.09
N LEU A 761 17.46 -31.48 -8.15
CA LEU A 761 16.56 -30.65 -7.34
C LEU A 761 17.31 -29.76 -6.34
N VAL A 762 18.35 -30.29 -5.68
CA VAL A 762 19.20 -29.51 -4.76
C VAL A 762 19.94 -28.41 -5.50
N THR A 763 20.46 -28.70 -6.71
CA THR A 763 21.14 -27.69 -7.53
C THR A 763 20.17 -26.65 -8.10
N LEU A 764 18.98 -27.07 -8.54
CA LEU A 764 17.91 -26.14 -8.95
C LEU A 764 17.49 -25.23 -7.77
N GLY A 765 17.27 -25.81 -6.60
CA GLY A 765 16.97 -25.08 -5.37
C GLY A 765 18.06 -24.06 -5.03
N PHE A 766 19.34 -24.45 -5.13
CA PHE A 766 20.46 -23.54 -4.96
C PHE A 766 20.45 -22.37 -5.94
N VAL A 767 20.18 -22.64 -7.23
CA VAL A 767 20.11 -21.62 -8.28
C VAL A 767 18.94 -20.66 -8.02
N VAL A 768 17.76 -21.17 -7.66
CA VAL A 768 16.57 -20.36 -7.33
C VAL A 768 16.83 -19.50 -6.09
N MET A 769 17.37 -20.07 -5.02
CA MET A 769 17.72 -19.31 -3.80
C MET A 769 18.78 -18.23 -4.09
N ARG A 770 19.76 -18.52 -4.94
CA ARG A 770 20.76 -17.53 -5.35
C ARG A 770 20.19 -16.43 -6.25
N ALA A 771 19.20 -16.75 -7.07
CA ALA A 771 18.48 -15.78 -7.89
C ALA A 771 17.62 -14.85 -7.03
N LEU A 772 16.89 -15.39 -6.04
CA LEU A 772 16.06 -14.63 -5.11
C LEU A 772 16.87 -13.69 -4.20
N THR A 773 18.12 -14.04 -3.88
CA THR A 773 19.01 -13.23 -3.03
C THR A 773 19.83 -12.19 -3.81
N LYS A 774 19.64 -12.08 -5.12
CA LYS A 774 20.28 -11.06 -5.95
C LYS A 774 19.37 -9.84 -6.05
N ILE A 775 19.64 -8.85 -5.20
CA ILE A 775 18.98 -7.54 -5.23
C ILE A 775 19.88 -6.62 -6.09
N ASP A 776 19.34 -6.09 -7.18
CA ASP A 776 20.01 -5.08 -8.00
C ASP A 776 19.79 -3.70 -7.31
N VAL A 777 20.86 -2.92 -7.13
CA VAL A 777 20.90 -1.63 -6.42
C VAL A 777 21.21 -0.48 -7.38
#